data_AF-A0A7I8V9B7-F1
#
_entry.id   AF-A0A7I8V9B7-F1
#
_cell.length_a   1.000
_cell.length_b   1.000
_cell.length_c   1.000
_cell.angle_alpha   90.00
_cell.angle_beta   90.00
_cell.angle_gamma   90.00
#
_symmetry.space_group_name_H-M   'P 1'
#
loop_
_entity.id
_entity.type
_entity.pdbx_description
1 polymer ?
#
loop_
_entity_poly.entity_id
_entity_poly.type
_entity_poly.pdbx_seq_one_letter_code
_entity_poly.pdbx_strand_id
1 'polypeptide(L)'
;MAIDLNEYFRHTFEDKLLIKMPEREDDHLTPATRLLEKRREMTEVEQALAAQKEEFQMKMESLQQRREELERKEYQLKESLLKFDKFLKENDEKRRRALRKATVEKDISVNKEYELIRLKSDSEELSDQKQKLQEKMERHLVYQKYMEKVVETAEEFQEIREILARHDTLITTHQDLMNREQENQDRLEKQKTKKLRYIEEKNNEILNYNNRLATLQTKLDKTQSEAVKWESKWTHIKNTAAKKTLLLGRIKIASCIDHIVLPRATHNLYMLVSRHQKQATPHVEDTYEQLTRIQQFIQDLTQITQDIRKEQQELHAHISGSLSDEAISYLIETAKDENPALDSDTLDKWNSLIHSGNKRVFQVFKIIQSLSRTPKDIQKITELVIKDFHKENVKYLELRSTPRSAKDCMTKSQYIRAVLQGIKNCRNMDIIVKFLVSLDRGRGIEDAENSFAVLCEMLDKDREARDTIVGIDLSGDPSKNDARDFIPLLRKAKERGLQIAIHLAEIKEKVEEVQDILGMGIDRIGHGTYLHPDVGGKDKYVNFIKKNRIPLEICLTSNFLTNTVKSLEDHHFSYWNDIKHPIIICTDDKGVFRTSLSKEIEIAQKIFNLSKENIWKTFFYGIESAFCSEKIREELIEKFKAAKLAMI
;
A
#
# COMPACT_ATOMS: atom_id res chain seq x y z
N MET A 1 107.05 46.24 -99.69
CA MET A 1 107.75 44.95 -99.50
C MET A 1 106.82 43.86 -99.99
N ALA A 2 106.40 43.83 -101.26
CA ALA A 2 107.23 43.84 -102.48
C ALA A 2 108.26 42.69 -102.38
N ILE A 3 108.07 41.60 -103.13
CA ILE A 3 108.31 41.57 -104.57
C ILE A 3 107.31 40.61 -105.20
N ASP A 4 106.65 41.18 -106.21
CA ASP A 4 105.64 40.64 -107.09
C ASP A 4 106.30 39.69 -108.09
N LEU A 5 106.10 38.39 -107.90
CA LEU A 5 106.76 37.33 -108.68
C LEU A 5 106.34 37.32 -110.16
N ASN A 6 105.35 38.10 -110.58
CA ASN A 6 105.00 38.20 -112.00
C ASN A 6 105.80 39.24 -112.77
N GLU A 7 106.52 40.15 -112.10
CA GLU A 7 107.65 40.82 -112.75
C GLU A 7 108.84 39.83 -112.88
N TYR A 8 109.01 38.89 -111.94
CA TYR A 8 110.10 37.90 -111.94
C TYR A 8 109.95 36.78 -112.99
N PHE A 9 108.74 36.23 -113.17
CA PHE A 9 108.45 35.24 -114.22
C PHE A 9 108.53 35.84 -115.63
N ARG A 10 108.47 37.17 -115.79
CA ARG A 10 108.70 37.84 -117.08
C ARG A 10 110.19 37.94 -117.43
N HIS A 11 111.04 38.26 -116.45
CA HIS A 11 112.48 38.44 -116.69
C HIS A 11 113.25 37.14 -116.89
N THR A 12 112.82 36.04 -116.24
CA THR A 12 113.48 34.72 -116.39
C THR A 12 113.07 33.98 -117.66
N PHE A 13 111.97 34.37 -118.32
CA PHE A 13 111.50 33.79 -119.58
C PHE A 13 112.22 34.35 -120.82
N GLU A 14 112.90 35.50 -120.72
CA GLU A 14 113.70 36.07 -121.82
C GLU A 14 115.18 35.61 -121.82
N ASP A 15 115.72 35.16 -120.67
CA ASP A 15 117.15 34.86 -120.51
C ASP A 15 117.64 33.51 -121.09
N LYS A 16 116.76 32.65 -121.63
CA LYS A 16 117.14 31.31 -122.13
C LYS A 16 117.01 31.09 -123.64
N LEU A 17 116.75 32.14 -124.43
CA LEU A 17 116.69 32.08 -125.89
C LEU A 17 117.68 33.06 -126.52
N LEU A 18 118.98 32.76 -126.34
CA LEU A 18 120.08 33.45 -127.02
C LEU A 18 120.89 32.45 -127.84
N ILE A 19 120.64 32.41 -129.15
CA ILE A 19 121.64 32.06 -130.15
C ILE A 19 121.63 33.17 -131.21
N LYS A 20 122.57 34.11 -131.05
CA LYS A 20 122.96 35.09 -132.06
C LYS A 20 124.01 34.45 -132.98
N MET A 21 123.82 34.64 -134.28
CA MET A 21 124.79 34.38 -135.36
C MET A 21 126.18 34.97 -135.08
N PRO A 22 127.25 34.35 -135.60
CA PRO A 22 128.48 35.05 -135.92
C PRO A 22 128.76 35.10 -137.43
N GLU A 23 129.21 36.28 -137.84
CA GLU A 23 129.78 36.59 -139.14
C GLU A 23 131.26 36.19 -139.25
N ARG A 24 131.61 35.80 -140.48
CA ARG A 24 132.81 36.15 -141.28
C ARG A 24 134.10 35.31 -141.23
N GLU A 25 134.53 35.09 -142.48
CA GLU A 25 135.89 35.06 -143.03
C GLU A 25 136.77 33.87 -142.63
N ASP A 26 137.03 32.97 -143.58
CA ASP A 26 138.35 32.99 -144.21
C ASP A 26 138.43 32.15 -145.48
N ASP A 27 139.14 32.74 -146.42
CA ASP A 27 139.42 32.24 -147.76
C ASP A 27 140.36 31.03 -147.71
N HIS A 28 140.09 30.08 -148.61
CA HIS A 28 140.95 28.97 -149.05
C HIS A 28 141.08 27.74 -148.13
N LEU A 29 140.15 26.78 -148.28
CA LEU A 29 140.38 25.36 -147.98
C LEU A 29 139.56 24.45 -148.91
N THR A 30 140.16 23.33 -149.33
CA THR A 30 139.71 22.47 -150.44
C THR A 30 138.50 21.58 -150.08
N PRO A 31 137.67 21.17 -151.07
CA PRO A 31 136.37 20.49 -150.84
C PRO A 31 136.40 19.19 -150.02
N ALA A 32 137.56 18.53 -149.88
CA ALA A 32 137.70 17.27 -149.16
C ALA A 32 137.61 17.43 -147.63
N THR A 33 138.00 18.57 -147.06
CA THR A 33 137.96 18.82 -145.60
C THR A 33 136.55 19.15 -145.09
N ARG A 34 135.68 19.76 -145.91
CA ARG A 34 134.27 20.03 -145.53
C ARG A 34 133.43 18.77 -145.29
N LEU A 35 133.77 17.66 -145.95
CA LEU A 35 133.01 16.40 -145.82
C LEU A 35 133.31 15.69 -144.49
N LEU A 36 134.51 15.89 -143.94
CA LEU A 36 134.90 15.39 -142.62
C LEU A 36 134.24 16.18 -141.48
N GLU A 37 134.11 17.50 -141.61
CA GLU A 37 133.36 18.33 -140.66
C GLU A 37 131.88 17.93 -140.60
N LYS A 38 131.23 17.76 -141.76
CA LYS A 38 129.81 17.37 -141.80
C LYS A 38 129.53 15.97 -141.24
N ARG A 39 130.49 15.04 -141.34
CA ARG A 39 130.38 13.73 -140.65
C ARG A 39 130.50 13.86 -139.14
N ARG A 40 131.40 14.72 -138.66
CA ARG A 40 131.57 14.97 -137.22
C ARG A 40 130.33 15.60 -136.60
N GLU A 41 129.75 16.60 -137.25
CA GLU A 41 128.49 17.25 -136.82
C GLU A 41 127.32 16.25 -136.75
N MET A 42 127.20 15.31 -137.69
CA MET A 42 126.10 14.33 -137.68
C MET A 42 126.17 13.40 -136.46
N THR A 43 127.36 12.92 -136.11
CA THR A 43 127.57 12.12 -134.89
C THR A 43 127.31 12.90 -133.60
N GLU A 44 127.65 14.20 -133.57
CA GLU A 44 127.37 15.06 -132.41
C GLU A 44 125.85 15.28 -132.22
N VAL A 45 125.10 15.42 -133.31
CA VAL A 45 123.62 15.53 -133.26
C VAL A 45 122.96 14.22 -132.85
N GLU A 46 123.41 13.06 -133.36
CA GLU A 46 122.87 11.76 -132.94
C GLU A 46 123.13 11.48 -131.45
N GLN A 47 124.31 11.83 -130.94
CA GLN A 47 124.59 11.73 -129.50
C GLN A 47 123.72 12.68 -128.66
N ALA A 48 123.48 13.91 -129.13
CA ALA A 48 122.59 14.85 -128.43
C ALA A 48 121.12 14.37 -128.40
N LEU A 49 120.63 13.76 -129.48
CA LEU A 49 119.26 13.23 -129.54
C LEU A 49 119.07 12.00 -128.64
N ALA A 50 120.08 11.13 -128.56
CA ALA A 50 120.08 10.00 -127.64
C ALA A 50 120.03 10.45 -126.17
N ALA A 51 120.83 11.46 -125.81
CA ALA A 51 120.85 12.04 -124.47
C ALA A 51 119.48 12.65 -124.09
N GLN A 52 118.81 13.37 -125.01
CA GLN A 52 117.48 13.92 -124.73
C GLN A 52 116.40 12.84 -124.55
N LYS A 53 116.46 11.74 -125.31
CA LYS A 53 115.52 10.62 -125.14
C LYS A 53 115.67 9.94 -123.77
N GLU A 54 116.92 9.73 -123.32
CA GLU A 54 117.18 9.22 -121.98
C GLU A 54 116.68 10.17 -120.88
N GLU A 55 116.92 11.47 -121.03
CA GLU A 55 116.46 12.47 -120.05
C GLU A 55 114.93 12.51 -119.95
N PHE A 56 114.23 12.40 -121.09
CA PHE A 56 112.76 12.37 -121.11
C PHE A 56 112.21 11.07 -120.48
N GLN A 57 112.83 9.93 -120.75
CA GLN A 57 112.45 8.65 -120.16
C GLN A 57 112.61 8.67 -118.62
N MET A 58 113.75 9.18 -118.11
CA MET A 58 113.97 9.34 -116.68
C MET A 58 112.96 10.27 -116.01
N LYS A 59 112.56 11.37 -116.68
CA LYS A 59 111.52 12.28 -116.18
C LYS A 59 110.14 11.62 -116.14
N MET A 60 109.78 10.83 -117.15
CA MET A 60 108.51 10.10 -117.17
C MET A 60 108.43 9.05 -116.06
N GLU A 61 109.51 8.31 -115.81
CA GLU A 61 109.57 7.34 -114.69
C GLU A 61 109.48 8.03 -113.33
N SER A 62 110.15 9.16 -113.14
CA SER A 62 110.04 9.98 -111.92
C SER A 62 108.61 10.49 -111.68
N LEU A 63 107.92 10.95 -112.73
CA LEU A 63 106.52 11.38 -112.63
C LEU A 63 105.58 10.22 -112.34
N GLN A 64 105.79 9.05 -112.94
CA GLN A 64 105.02 7.84 -112.66
C GLN A 64 105.17 7.41 -111.20
N GLN A 65 106.40 7.35 -110.69
CA GLN A 65 106.66 7.05 -109.27
C GLN A 65 105.99 8.06 -108.34
N ARG A 66 106.04 9.35 -108.67
CA ARG A 66 105.42 10.40 -107.87
C ARG A 66 103.90 10.31 -107.84
N ARG A 67 103.29 9.87 -108.95
CA ARG A 67 101.84 9.62 -109.05
C ARG A 67 101.42 8.44 -108.19
N GLU A 68 102.17 7.33 -108.23
CA GLU A 68 101.93 6.16 -107.38
C GLU A 68 102.11 6.46 -105.88
N GLU A 69 103.10 7.29 -105.52
CA GLU A 69 103.33 7.70 -104.14
C GLU A 69 102.18 8.58 -103.61
N LEU A 70 101.65 9.48 -104.44
CA LEU A 70 100.49 10.29 -104.11
C LEU A 70 99.22 9.45 -103.94
N GLU A 71 98.97 8.48 -104.82
CA GLU A 71 97.84 7.55 -104.68
C GLU A 71 97.92 6.72 -103.39
N ARG A 72 99.13 6.26 -103.02
CA ARG A 72 99.35 5.57 -101.73
C ARG A 72 99.06 6.48 -100.53
N LYS A 73 99.51 7.74 -100.57
CA LYS A 73 99.25 8.72 -99.49
C LYS A 73 97.76 9.04 -99.39
N GLU A 74 97.06 9.17 -100.52
CA GLU A 74 95.60 9.37 -100.52
C GLU A 74 94.86 8.17 -99.91
N TYR A 75 95.28 6.95 -100.24
CA TYR A 75 94.70 5.73 -99.66
C TYR A 75 94.93 5.65 -98.14
N GLN A 76 96.15 5.93 -97.67
CA GLN A 76 96.47 5.97 -96.24
C GLN A 76 95.67 7.04 -95.49
N LEU A 77 95.43 8.19 -96.12
CA LEU A 77 94.62 9.26 -95.52
C LEU A 77 93.14 8.88 -95.44
N LYS A 78 92.59 8.22 -96.47
CA LYS A 78 91.22 7.68 -96.43
C LYS A 78 91.07 6.61 -95.34
N GLU A 79 92.06 5.74 -95.20
CA GLU A 79 92.05 4.70 -94.17
C GLU A 79 92.16 5.28 -92.75
N SER A 80 93.00 6.29 -92.54
CA SER A 80 93.12 6.97 -91.24
C SER A 80 91.85 7.74 -90.86
N LEU A 81 91.19 8.39 -91.83
CA LEU A 81 89.88 9.02 -91.64
C LEU A 81 88.80 8.01 -91.25
N LEU A 82 88.75 6.85 -91.92
CA LEU A 82 87.81 5.78 -91.58
C LEU A 82 88.06 5.22 -90.16
N LYS A 83 89.32 5.05 -89.78
CA LYS A 83 89.70 4.62 -88.42
C LYS A 83 89.32 5.68 -87.37
N PHE A 84 89.52 6.96 -87.69
CA PHE A 84 89.18 8.06 -86.78
C PHE A 84 87.67 8.23 -86.61
N ASP A 85 86.88 8.14 -87.69
CA ASP A 85 85.41 8.15 -87.63
C ASP A 85 84.87 6.97 -86.83
N LYS A 86 85.45 5.77 -87.02
CA LYS A 86 85.11 4.59 -86.23
C LYS A 86 85.42 4.80 -84.75
N PHE A 87 86.58 5.36 -84.41
CA PHE A 87 86.97 5.67 -83.03
C PHE A 87 86.01 6.68 -82.38
N LEU A 88 85.63 7.75 -83.09
CA LEU A 88 84.67 8.74 -82.59
C LEU A 88 83.30 8.09 -82.30
N LYS A 89 82.78 7.28 -83.23
CA LYS A 89 81.51 6.55 -83.04
C LYS A 89 81.56 5.63 -81.82
N GLU A 90 82.62 4.86 -81.66
CA GLU A 90 82.79 3.95 -80.52
C GLU A 90 82.91 4.70 -79.18
N ASN A 91 83.62 5.84 -79.16
CA ASN A 91 83.78 6.64 -77.95
C ASN A 91 82.46 7.32 -77.55
N ASP A 92 81.76 7.92 -78.52
CA ASP A 92 80.43 8.49 -78.29
C ASP A 92 79.43 7.44 -77.81
N GLU A 93 79.51 6.20 -78.31
CA GLU A 93 78.66 5.11 -77.87
C GLU A 93 79.00 4.61 -76.46
N LYS A 94 80.28 4.59 -76.06
CA LYS A 94 80.69 4.32 -74.67
C LYS A 94 80.22 5.43 -73.74
N ARG A 95 80.40 6.69 -74.12
CA ARG A 95 79.90 7.86 -73.37
C ARG A 95 78.39 7.81 -73.19
N ARG A 96 77.64 7.51 -74.27
CA ARG A 96 76.18 7.39 -74.23
C ARG A 96 75.72 6.25 -73.31
N ARG A 97 76.41 5.11 -73.31
CA ARG A 97 76.14 3.99 -72.38
C ARG A 97 76.40 4.36 -70.92
N ALA A 98 77.54 5.01 -70.63
CA ALA A 98 77.86 5.46 -69.29
C ALA A 98 76.85 6.49 -68.75
N LEU A 99 76.44 7.46 -69.58
CA LEU A 99 75.41 8.45 -69.24
C LEU A 99 74.03 7.80 -68.99
N ARG A 100 73.64 6.82 -69.81
CA ARG A 100 72.39 6.05 -69.57
C ARG A 100 72.45 5.26 -68.27
N LYS A 101 73.57 4.63 -67.95
CA LYS A 101 73.71 3.89 -66.69
C LYS A 101 73.65 4.83 -65.48
N ALA A 102 74.34 5.97 -65.55
CA ALA A 102 74.32 6.97 -64.48
C ALA A 102 72.94 7.60 -64.26
N THR A 103 72.17 7.84 -65.33
CA THR A 103 70.79 8.34 -65.23
C THR A 103 69.86 7.31 -64.61
N VAL A 104 69.91 6.05 -65.05
CA VAL A 104 69.13 4.96 -64.46
C VAL A 104 69.47 4.75 -62.98
N GLU A 105 70.76 4.77 -62.60
CA GLU A 105 71.17 4.65 -61.19
C GLU A 105 70.67 5.83 -60.34
N LYS A 106 70.68 7.05 -60.90
CA LYS A 106 70.15 8.24 -60.24
C LYS A 106 68.64 8.13 -60.02
N ASP A 107 67.88 7.70 -61.03
CA ASP A 107 66.44 7.51 -60.93
C ASP A 107 66.07 6.43 -59.90
N ILE A 108 66.82 5.32 -59.85
CA ILE A 108 66.65 4.27 -58.83
C ILE A 108 66.94 4.81 -57.43
N SER A 109 68.00 5.61 -57.26
CA SER A 109 68.35 6.20 -55.97
C SER A 109 67.23 7.14 -55.47
N VAL A 110 66.69 7.98 -56.35
CA VAL A 110 65.59 8.90 -56.02
C VAL A 110 64.33 8.12 -55.63
N ASN A 111 63.97 7.07 -56.37
CA ASN A 111 62.81 6.24 -56.02
C ASN A 111 62.96 5.54 -54.66
N LYS A 112 64.16 5.01 -54.36
CA LYS A 112 64.44 4.41 -53.06
C LYS A 112 64.39 5.42 -51.93
N GLU A 113 64.82 6.66 -52.18
CA GLU A 113 64.76 7.73 -51.19
C GLU A 113 63.31 8.12 -50.87
N TYR A 114 62.44 8.18 -51.88
CA TYR A 114 60.99 8.34 -51.68
C TYR A 114 60.37 7.16 -50.90
N GLU A 115 60.72 5.92 -51.22
CA GLU A 115 60.24 4.75 -50.47
C GLU A 115 60.71 4.78 -49.01
N LEU A 116 61.96 5.20 -48.76
CA LEU A 116 62.53 5.27 -47.42
C LEU A 116 61.82 6.35 -46.57
N ILE A 117 61.51 7.50 -47.16
CA ILE A 117 60.71 8.56 -46.50
C ILE A 117 59.30 8.03 -46.18
N ARG A 118 58.64 7.37 -47.14
CA ARG A 118 57.31 6.80 -46.94
C ARG A 118 57.30 5.75 -45.81
N LEU A 119 58.22 4.78 -45.86
CA LEU A 119 58.31 3.72 -44.85
C LEU A 119 58.66 4.26 -43.46
N LYS A 120 59.45 5.35 -43.37
CA LYS A 120 59.69 6.02 -42.09
C LYS A 120 58.41 6.66 -41.55
N SER A 121 57.66 7.35 -42.39
CA SER A 121 56.37 7.94 -42.01
C SER A 121 55.39 6.86 -41.52
N ASP A 122 55.28 5.75 -42.25
CA ASP A 122 54.40 4.63 -41.89
C ASP A 122 54.85 3.99 -40.56
N SER A 123 56.17 3.87 -40.33
CA SER A 123 56.72 3.34 -39.08
C SER A 123 56.48 4.25 -37.88
N GLU A 124 56.55 5.57 -38.07
CA GLU A 124 56.22 6.56 -37.02
C GLU A 124 54.74 6.50 -36.68
N GLU A 125 53.85 6.44 -37.68
CA GLU A 125 52.41 6.34 -37.45
C GLU A 125 52.03 5.05 -36.72
N LEU A 126 52.60 3.91 -37.11
CA LEU A 126 52.38 2.64 -36.42
C LEU A 126 52.92 2.64 -34.99
N SER A 127 54.05 3.31 -34.74
CA SER A 127 54.61 3.48 -33.39
C SER A 127 53.67 4.31 -32.50
N ASP A 128 53.11 5.39 -33.03
CA ASP A 128 52.13 6.23 -32.33
C ASP A 128 50.84 5.46 -32.02
N GLN A 129 50.34 4.66 -32.97
CA GLN A 129 49.17 3.81 -32.74
C GLN A 129 49.43 2.77 -31.67
N LYS A 130 50.61 2.12 -31.69
CA LYS A 130 51.02 1.18 -30.64
C LYS A 130 51.06 1.85 -29.28
N GLN A 131 51.65 3.04 -29.17
CA GLN A 131 51.71 3.77 -27.90
C GLN A 131 50.29 4.11 -27.38
N LYS A 132 49.42 4.63 -28.23
CA LYS A 132 48.02 4.93 -27.86
C LYS A 132 47.25 3.70 -27.41
N LEU A 133 47.48 2.55 -28.04
CA LEU A 133 46.86 1.28 -27.63
C LEU A 133 47.42 0.78 -26.29
N GLN A 134 48.72 0.96 -26.07
CA GLN A 134 49.38 0.56 -24.83
C GLN A 134 48.89 1.41 -23.63
N GLU A 135 48.76 2.72 -23.80
CA GLU A 135 48.16 3.61 -22.79
C GLU A 135 46.68 3.29 -22.52
N LYS A 136 45.93 2.86 -23.54
CA LYS A 136 44.56 2.36 -23.34
C LYS A 136 44.56 1.06 -22.55
N MET A 137 45.44 0.12 -22.87
CA MET A 137 45.54 -1.16 -22.17
C MET A 137 45.89 -0.96 -20.69
N GLU A 138 46.88 -0.13 -20.37
CA GLU A 138 47.30 0.17 -19.00
C GLU A 138 46.17 0.78 -18.17
N ARG A 139 45.39 1.71 -18.77
CA ARG A 139 44.21 2.28 -18.11
C ARG A 139 43.14 1.23 -17.77
N HIS A 140 42.92 0.25 -18.65
CA HIS A 140 41.89 -0.77 -18.43
C HIS A 140 42.36 -1.94 -17.57
N LEU A 141 43.68 -2.15 -17.44
CA LEU A 141 44.28 -3.22 -16.63
C LEU A 141 43.88 -3.13 -15.15
N VAL A 142 43.63 -1.91 -14.65
CA VAL A 142 43.18 -1.67 -13.27
C VAL A 142 41.84 -2.36 -12.99
N TYR A 143 40.90 -2.30 -13.94
CA TYR A 143 39.59 -2.94 -13.79
C TYR A 143 39.70 -4.46 -13.83
N GLN A 144 40.55 -5.01 -14.70
CA GLN A 144 40.79 -6.45 -14.75
C GLN A 144 41.35 -6.95 -13.41
N LYS A 145 42.40 -6.31 -12.88
CA LYS A 145 43.00 -6.66 -11.57
C LYS A 145 41.99 -6.57 -10.43
N TYR A 146 41.11 -5.58 -10.47
CA TYR A 146 40.03 -5.46 -9.49
C TYR A 146 39.05 -6.64 -9.58
N MET A 147 38.60 -6.99 -10.78
CA MET A 147 37.68 -8.12 -10.99
C MET A 147 38.32 -9.47 -10.62
N GLU A 148 39.60 -9.67 -10.91
CA GLU A 148 40.37 -10.85 -10.46
C GLU A 148 40.36 -10.96 -8.92
N LYS A 149 40.62 -9.85 -8.21
CA LYS A 149 40.56 -9.81 -6.75
C LYS A 149 39.14 -10.09 -6.20
N VAL A 150 38.10 -9.66 -6.90
CA VAL A 150 36.70 -9.94 -6.52
C VAL A 150 36.40 -11.44 -6.68
N VAL A 151 36.85 -12.08 -7.75
CA VAL A 151 36.72 -13.54 -7.95
C VAL A 151 37.44 -14.30 -6.83
N GLU A 152 38.67 -13.89 -6.47
CA GLU A 152 39.43 -14.50 -5.37
C GLU A 152 38.71 -14.41 -4.01
N THR A 153 37.90 -13.36 -3.79
CA THR A 153 37.23 -13.12 -2.51
C THR A 153 35.84 -13.75 -2.43
N ALA A 154 35.14 -13.87 -3.57
CA ALA A 154 33.72 -14.16 -3.58
C ALA A 154 33.36 -15.65 -3.39
N GLU A 155 34.30 -16.59 -3.52
CA GLU A 155 34.14 -18.07 -3.44
C GLU A 155 33.07 -18.72 -4.37
N GLU A 156 32.04 -17.98 -4.77
CA GLU A 156 30.87 -18.42 -5.54
C GLU A 156 31.07 -18.38 -7.06
N PHE A 157 32.08 -17.63 -7.55
CA PHE A 157 32.36 -17.47 -8.98
C PHE A 157 33.78 -17.93 -9.29
N GLN A 158 33.97 -18.69 -10.36
CA GLN A 158 35.30 -19.20 -10.76
C GLN A 158 35.95 -18.32 -11.83
N GLU A 159 35.14 -17.62 -12.65
CA GLU A 159 35.60 -16.76 -13.73
C GLU A 159 34.94 -15.38 -13.70
N ILE A 160 35.67 -14.35 -14.12
CA ILE A 160 35.15 -12.97 -14.24
C ILE A 160 33.91 -12.91 -15.14
N ARG A 161 33.83 -13.79 -16.14
CA ARG A 161 32.71 -13.85 -17.08
C ARG A 161 31.39 -14.23 -16.40
N GLU A 162 31.43 -15.06 -15.36
CA GLU A 162 30.24 -15.46 -14.60
C GLU A 162 29.68 -14.29 -13.80
N ILE A 163 30.55 -13.46 -13.22
CA ILE A 163 30.18 -12.23 -12.52
C ILE A 163 29.50 -11.25 -13.48
N LEU A 164 30.08 -11.05 -14.66
CA LEU A 164 29.51 -10.18 -15.70
C LEU A 164 28.14 -10.69 -16.17
N ALA A 165 28.00 -12.00 -16.43
CA ALA A 165 26.72 -12.59 -16.81
C ALA A 165 25.66 -12.46 -15.71
N ARG A 166 26.07 -12.61 -14.44
CA ARG A 166 25.19 -12.40 -13.28
C ARG A 166 24.76 -10.95 -13.16
N HIS A 167 25.68 -10.01 -13.34
CA HIS A 167 25.40 -8.58 -13.35
C HIS A 167 24.42 -8.21 -14.47
N ASP A 168 24.63 -8.70 -15.69
CA ASP A 168 23.73 -8.45 -16.82
C ASP A 168 22.32 -9.01 -16.57
N THR A 169 22.25 -10.21 -15.96
CA THR A 169 20.98 -10.80 -15.53
C THR A 169 20.31 -9.93 -14.47
N LEU A 170 21.07 -9.46 -13.46
CA LEU A 170 20.56 -8.61 -12.40
C LEU A 170 20.06 -7.27 -12.94
N ILE A 171 20.79 -6.62 -13.83
CA ILE A 171 20.35 -5.39 -14.52
C ILE A 171 19.03 -5.63 -15.26
N THR A 172 18.95 -6.72 -16.04
CA THR A 172 17.75 -7.06 -16.80
C THR A 172 16.56 -7.28 -15.86
N THR A 173 16.75 -8.07 -14.79
CA THR A 173 15.70 -8.31 -13.80
C THR A 173 15.31 -7.04 -13.03
N HIS A 174 16.25 -6.16 -12.73
CA HIS A 174 15.98 -4.90 -12.07
C HIS A 174 15.15 -3.99 -12.97
N GLN A 175 15.49 -3.91 -14.26
CA GLN A 175 14.72 -3.16 -15.23
C GLN A 175 13.28 -3.70 -15.37
N ASP A 176 13.12 -5.02 -15.42
CA ASP A 176 11.80 -5.66 -15.46
C ASP A 176 10.97 -5.40 -14.19
N LEU A 177 11.61 -5.43 -13.02
CA LEU A 177 10.96 -5.12 -11.74
C LEU A 177 10.55 -3.66 -11.67
N MET A 178 11.41 -2.73 -12.11
CA MET A 178 11.09 -1.30 -12.19
C MET A 178 9.90 -1.04 -13.13
N ASN A 179 9.85 -1.70 -14.28
CA ASN A 179 8.72 -1.60 -15.21
C ASN A 179 7.42 -2.12 -14.57
N ARG A 180 7.47 -3.26 -13.88
CA ARG A 180 6.30 -3.82 -13.17
C ARG A 180 5.84 -2.96 -12.01
N GLU A 181 6.76 -2.34 -11.27
CA GLU A 181 6.45 -1.41 -10.20
C GLU A 181 5.71 -0.20 -10.76
N GLN A 182 6.19 0.39 -11.86
CA GLN A 182 5.52 1.49 -12.54
C GLN A 182 4.12 1.11 -13.02
N GLU A 183 3.96 -0.06 -13.66
CA GLU A 183 2.63 -0.55 -14.08
C GLU A 183 1.68 -0.75 -12.89
N ASN A 184 2.17 -1.27 -11.78
CA ASN A 184 1.37 -1.46 -10.57
C ASN A 184 1.00 -0.12 -9.92
N GLN A 185 1.90 0.86 -9.95
CA GLN A 185 1.64 2.22 -9.48
C GLN A 185 0.53 2.88 -10.30
N ASP A 186 0.61 2.79 -11.63
CA ASP A 186 -0.41 3.31 -12.55
C ASP A 186 -1.77 2.62 -12.34
N ARG A 187 -1.78 1.30 -12.10
CA ARG A 187 -3.01 0.54 -11.77
C ARG A 187 -3.60 1.00 -10.44
N LEU A 188 -2.76 1.20 -9.43
CA LEU A 188 -3.17 1.68 -8.11
C LEU A 188 -3.77 3.08 -8.19
N GLU A 189 -3.15 3.99 -8.95
CA GLU A 189 -3.67 5.34 -9.18
C GLU A 189 -5.02 5.31 -9.90
N LYS A 190 -5.16 4.51 -10.97
CA LYS A 190 -6.45 4.32 -11.67
C LYS A 190 -7.53 3.79 -10.73
N GLN A 191 -7.22 2.85 -9.84
CA GLN A 191 -8.17 2.34 -8.85
C GLN A 191 -8.52 3.39 -7.78
N LYS A 192 -7.54 4.18 -7.31
CA LYS A 192 -7.77 5.30 -6.39
C LYS A 192 -8.71 6.34 -7.01
N THR A 193 -8.50 6.72 -8.26
CA THR A 193 -9.39 7.68 -8.96
C THR A 193 -10.81 7.12 -9.12
N LYS A 194 -10.96 5.83 -9.47
CA LYS A 194 -12.29 5.17 -9.53
C LYS A 194 -12.99 5.19 -8.18
N LYS A 195 -12.27 4.88 -7.10
CA LYS A 195 -12.79 4.92 -5.73
C LYS A 195 -13.24 6.34 -5.33
N LEU A 196 -12.45 7.36 -5.66
CA LEU A 196 -12.80 8.76 -5.37
C LEU A 196 -14.07 9.18 -6.10
N ARG A 197 -14.21 8.87 -7.39
CA ARG A 197 -15.44 9.14 -8.14
C ARG A 197 -16.65 8.44 -7.52
N TYR A 198 -16.51 7.17 -7.16
CA TYR A 198 -17.60 6.43 -6.51
C TYR A 198 -18.01 7.04 -5.17
N ILE A 199 -17.04 7.50 -4.36
CA ILE A 199 -17.33 8.18 -3.09
C ILE A 199 -18.07 9.49 -3.34
N GLU A 200 -17.65 10.29 -4.33
CA GLU A 200 -18.30 11.55 -4.69
C GLU A 200 -19.74 11.33 -5.17
N GLU A 201 -19.96 10.34 -6.05
CA GLU A 201 -21.29 9.93 -6.51
C GLU A 201 -22.19 9.51 -5.35
N LYS A 202 -21.69 8.66 -4.43
CA LYS A 202 -22.46 8.21 -3.26
C LYS A 202 -22.71 9.31 -2.25
N ASN A 203 -21.78 10.24 -2.07
CA ASN A 203 -22.01 11.42 -1.23
C ASN A 203 -23.10 12.33 -1.80
N ASN A 204 -23.14 12.51 -3.13
CA ASN A 204 -24.19 13.25 -3.80
C ASN A 204 -25.56 12.56 -3.67
N GLU A 205 -25.62 11.23 -3.77
CA GLU A 205 -26.84 10.46 -3.49
C GLU A 205 -27.31 10.66 -2.04
N ILE A 206 -26.40 10.57 -1.06
CA ILE A 206 -26.71 10.80 0.36
C ILE A 206 -27.24 12.21 0.58
N LEU A 207 -26.63 13.23 -0.05
CA LEU A 207 -27.09 14.61 0.05
C LEU A 207 -28.52 14.76 -0.49
N ASN A 208 -28.83 14.11 -1.63
CA ASN A 208 -30.17 14.12 -2.19
C ASN A 208 -31.19 13.43 -1.25
N TYR A 209 -30.84 12.28 -0.68
CA TYR A 209 -31.69 11.60 0.29
C TYR A 209 -31.90 12.42 1.56
N ASN A 210 -30.86 13.11 2.06
CA ASN A 210 -30.97 13.99 3.22
C ASN A 210 -31.88 15.20 2.93
N ASN A 211 -31.76 15.81 1.75
CA ASN A 211 -32.66 16.88 1.32
C ASN A 211 -34.11 16.38 1.25
N ARG A 212 -34.33 15.20 0.67
CA ARG A 212 -35.67 14.59 0.61
C ARG A 212 -36.20 14.28 2.01
N LEU A 213 -35.37 13.77 2.91
CA LEU A 213 -35.73 13.52 4.30
C LEU A 213 -36.13 14.83 5.00
N ALA A 214 -35.37 15.92 4.81
CA ALA A 214 -35.70 17.23 5.37
C ALA A 214 -37.07 17.72 4.84
N THR A 215 -37.34 17.60 3.54
CA THR A 215 -38.65 18.00 2.99
C THR A 215 -39.80 17.15 3.54
N LEU A 216 -39.57 15.85 3.76
CA LEU A 216 -40.57 14.95 4.36
C LEU A 216 -40.80 15.29 5.83
N GLN A 217 -39.74 15.63 6.57
CA GLN A 217 -39.85 16.07 7.96
C GLN A 217 -40.66 17.37 8.06
N THR A 218 -40.38 18.37 7.22
CA THR A 218 -41.18 19.61 7.20
C THR A 218 -42.66 19.34 6.88
N LYS A 219 -42.96 18.39 5.98
CA LYS A 219 -44.35 17.97 5.70
C LYS A 219 -44.98 17.26 6.89
N LEU A 220 -44.22 16.40 7.58
CA LEU A 220 -44.67 15.71 8.78
C LEU A 220 -44.99 16.73 9.88
N ASP A 221 -44.08 17.67 10.16
CA ASP A 221 -44.26 18.69 11.20
C ASP A 221 -45.47 19.59 10.90
N LYS A 222 -45.67 19.96 9.62
CA LYS A 222 -46.86 20.71 9.20
C LYS A 222 -48.15 19.92 9.44
N THR A 223 -48.15 18.64 9.05
CA THR A 223 -49.31 17.75 9.23
C THR A 223 -49.58 17.50 10.71
N GLN A 224 -48.55 17.33 11.53
CA GLN A 224 -48.66 17.20 12.98
C GLN A 224 -49.19 18.48 13.63
N SER A 225 -48.73 19.66 13.19
CA SER A 225 -49.27 20.95 13.67
C SER A 225 -50.76 21.09 13.34
N GLU A 226 -51.18 20.69 12.13
CA GLU A 226 -52.59 20.65 11.75
C GLU A 226 -53.38 19.62 12.57
N ALA A 227 -52.82 18.44 12.81
CA ALA A 227 -53.41 17.41 13.66
C ALA A 227 -53.60 17.92 15.09
N VAL A 228 -52.60 18.56 15.70
CA VAL A 228 -52.70 19.16 17.03
C VAL A 228 -53.77 20.27 17.08
N LYS A 229 -53.90 21.09 16.04
CA LYS A 229 -54.99 22.08 15.94
C LYS A 229 -56.36 21.39 15.90
N TRP A 230 -56.49 20.31 15.14
CA TRP A 230 -57.73 19.54 15.08
C TRP A 230 -58.01 18.77 16.36
N GLU A 231 -57.00 18.22 17.03
CA GLU A 231 -57.10 17.61 18.35
C GLU A 231 -57.49 18.63 19.40
N SER A 232 -56.97 19.86 19.35
CA SER A 232 -57.40 20.95 20.24
C SER A 232 -58.87 21.33 20.00
N LYS A 233 -59.29 21.47 18.74
CA LYS A 233 -60.71 21.67 18.40
C LYS A 233 -61.57 20.49 18.86
N TRP A 234 -61.10 19.26 18.63
CA TRP A 234 -61.80 18.03 19.00
C TRP A 234 -61.90 17.88 20.51
N THR A 235 -60.83 18.15 21.26
CA THR A 235 -60.83 18.16 22.72
C THR A 235 -61.68 19.30 23.26
N HIS A 236 -61.73 20.47 22.62
CA HIS A 236 -62.67 21.52 23.00
C HIS A 236 -64.13 21.11 22.77
N ILE A 237 -64.44 20.51 21.62
CA ILE A 237 -65.77 19.95 21.33
C ILE A 237 -66.10 18.83 22.31
N LYS A 238 -65.18 17.91 22.55
CA LYS A 238 -65.30 16.78 23.49
C LYS A 238 -65.44 17.27 24.93
N ASN A 239 -64.71 18.30 25.34
CA ASN A 239 -64.80 18.92 26.66
C ASN A 239 -66.11 19.69 26.81
N THR A 240 -66.59 20.35 25.76
CA THR A 240 -67.90 21.02 25.75
C THR A 240 -69.03 19.99 25.80
N ALA A 241 -68.93 18.92 25.01
CA ALA A 241 -69.83 17.79 25.04
C ALA A 241 -69.77 17.05 26.39
N ALA A 242 -68.59 16.86 26.97
CA ALA A 242 -68.40 16.27 28.29
C ALA A 242 -68.93 17.19 29.38
N LYS A 243 -68.75 18.52 29.30
CA LYS A 243 -69.38 19.49 30.22
C LYS A 243 -70.90 19.43 30.10
N LYS A 244 -71.46 19.38 28.89
CA LYS A 244 -72.90 19.20 28.67
C LYS A 244 -73.38 17.83 29.17
N THR A 245 -72.62 16.77 28.97
CA THR A 245 -72.92 15.40 29.42
C THR A 245 -72.74 15.25 30.92
N LEU A 246 -71.81 15.98 31.53
CA LEU A 246 -71.59 16.06 32.96
C LEU A 246 -72.63 16.98 33.60
N LEU A 247 -73.13 18.00 32.91
CA LEU A 247 -74.27 18.78 33.35
C LEU A 247 -75.54 17.93 33.25
N LEU A 248 -75.77 17.24 32.13
CA LEU A 248 -76.86 16.27 31.96
C LEU A 248 -76.72 15.10 32.95
N GLY A 249 -75.49 14.69 33.23
CA GLY A 249 -75.10 13.66 34.16
C GLY A 249 -75.24 14.12 35.60
N ARG A 250 -74.96 15.39 35.92
CA ARG A 250 -75.22 16.02 37.22
C ARG A 250 -76.69 16.32 37.40
N ILE A 251 -77.45 16.63 36.35
CA ILE A 251 -78.90 16.76 36.38
C ILE A 251 -79.53 15.38 36.54
N LYS A 252 -79.04 14.35 35.84
CA LYS A 252 -79.45 12.94 36.02
C LYS A 252 -79.01 12.38 37.37
N ILE A 253 -77.81 12.69 37.85
CA ILE A 253 -77.34 12.31 39.18
C ILE A 253 -78.19 13.08 40.18
N ALA A 254 -78.33 14.41 40.11
CA ALA A 254 -79.19 15.22 40.98
C ALA A 254 -80.66 14.78 40.97
N SER A 255 -81.19 14.33 39.83
CA SER A 255 -82.55 13.78 39.71
C SER A 255 -82.65 12.29 40.05
N CYS A 256 -81.52 11.59 40.21
CA CYS A 256 -81.43 10.15 40.48
C CYS A 256 -80.31 9.87 41.51
N ILE A 257 -80.20 10.67 42.59
CA ILE A 257 -79.02 10.61 43.47
C ILE A 257 -78.93 9.26 44.18
N ASP A 258 -80.03 8.53 44.36
CA ASP A 258 -79.98 7.46 45.36
C ASP A 258 -79.70 6.03 44.85
N HIS A 259 -79.68 5.71 43.54
CA HIS A 259 -79.64 4.27 43.19
C HIS A 259 -78.82 3.73 41.98
N ILE A 260 -78.28 4.51 41.03
CA ILE A 260 -77.85 3.88 39.73
C ILE A 260 -76.45 4.27 39.19
N VAL A 261 -75.92 5.48 39.44
CA VAL A 261 -74.74 5.96 38.69
C VAL A 261 -73.39 5.62 39.34
N LEU A 262 -73.28 5.68 40.67
CA LEU A 262 -72.07 5.29 41.40
C LEU A 262 -71.70 3.80 41.18
N PRO A 263 -72.65 2.84 41.20
CA PRO A 263 -72.37 1.41 41.01
C PRO A 263 -71.80 1.03 39.64
N ARG A 264 -72.14 1.78 38.58
CA ARG A 264 -71.73 1.44 37.22
C ARG A 264 -70.28 1.81 36.91
N ALA A 265 -69.78 2.90 37.48
CA ALA A 265 -68.38 3.32 37.31
C ALA A 265 -67.42 2.40 38.10
N THR A 266 -67.81 2.03 39.32
CA THR A 266 -67.08 1.05 40.14
C THR A 266 -67.10 -0.34 39.53
N HIS A 267 -68.21 -0.75 38.94
CA HIS A 267 -68.31 -2.04 38.26
C HIS A 267 -67.37 -2.13 37.05
N ASN A 268 -67.25 -1.07 36.23
CA ASN A 268 -66.31 -1.07 35.10
C ASN A 268 -64.85 -1.19 35.53
N LEU A 269 -64.46 -0.48 36.60
CA LEU A 269 -63.10 -0.52 37.12
C LEU A 269 -62.82 -1.89 37.79
N TYR A 270 -63.81 -2.44 38.49
CA TYR A 270 -63.76 -3.78 39.07
C TYR A 270 -63.63 -4.88 38.01
N MET A 271 -64.34 -4.76 36.89
CA MET A 271 -64.22 -5.69 35.76
C MET A 271 -62.82 -5.64 35.13
N LEU A 272 -62.18 -4.46 35.11
CA LEU A 272 -60.82 -4.29 34.60
C LEU A 272 -59.79 -4.93 35.55
N VAL A 273 -59.91 -4.69 36.86
CA VAL A 273 -59.09 -5.34 37.90
C VAL A 273 -59.27 -6.86 37.89
N SER A 274 -60.51 -7.34 37.77
CA SER A 274 -60.83 -8.77 37.76
C SER A 274 -60.27 -9.48 36.53
N ARG A 275 -60.26 -8.81 35.36
CA ARG A 275 -59.59 -9.31 34.15
C ARG A 275 -58.07 -9.42 34.36
N HIS A 276 -57.45 -8.43 35.00
CA HIS A 276 -56.01 -8.46 35.30
C HIS A 276 -55.64 -9.58 36.28
N GLN A 277 -56.50 -9.89 37.26
CA GLN A 277 -56.24 -10.95 38.25
C GLN A 277 -56.58 -12.37 37.77
N LYS A 278 -57.08 -12.56 36.54
CA LYS A 278 -57.53 -13.86 35.98
C LYS A 278 -58.48 -14.65 36.90
N GLN A 279 -59.25 -13.97 37.76
CA GLN A 279 -60.24 -14.62 38.63
C GLN A 279 -61.59 -14.76 37.90
N ALA A 280 -62.25 -15.91 38.04
CA ALA A 280 -63.62 -16.09 37.58
C ALA A 280 -64.54 -15.11 38.32
N THR A 281 -65.19 -14.19 37.61
CA THR A 281 -65.98 -13.10 38.17
C THR A 281 -67.21 -13.63 38.93
N PRO A 282 -67.31 -13.48 40.25
CA PRO A 282 -68.61 -13.48 40.90
C PRO A 282 -69.31 -12.16 40.54
N HIS A 283 -70.60 -12.22 40.22
CA HIS A 283 -71.40 -11.03 39.94
C HIS A 283 -71.67 -10.30 41.26
N VAL A 284 -70.74 -9.43 41.68
CA VAL A 284 -70.89 -8.64 42.91
C VAL A 284 -71.65 -7.36 42.56
N GLU A 285 -72.90 -7.22 43.01
CA GLU A 285 -73.71 -6.01 42.81
C GLU A 285 -73.37 -4.90 43.83
N ASP A 286 -72.69 -5.23 44.93
CA ASP A 286 -72.29 -4.26 45.95
C ASP A 286 -71.12 -3.38 45.48
N THR A 287 -71.38 -2.08 45.46
CA THR A 287 -70.43 -1.04 45.07
C THR A 287 -69.29 -0.90 46.07
N TYR A 288 -69.54 -1.16 47.35
CA TYR A 288 -68.52 -1.03 48.40
C TYR A 288 -67.50 -2.17 48.34
N GLU A 289 -67.97 -3.41 48.09
CA GLU A 289 -67.11 -4.56 47.91
C GLU A 289 -66.25 -4.45 46.62
N GLN A 290 -66.83 -3.94 45.53
CA GLN A 290 -66.08 -3.64 44.30
C GLN A 290 -64.95 -2.62 44.53
N LEU A 291 -65.23 -1.52 45.24
CA LEU A 291 -64.23 -0.51 45.60
C LEU A 291 -63.14 -1.08 46.51
N THR A 292 -63.51 -1.91 47.46
CA THR A 292 -62.56 -2.57 48.37
C THR A 292 -61.58 -3.45 47.61
N ARG A 293 -62.05 -4.21 46.61
CA ARG A 293 -61.17 -5.05 45.76
C ARG A 293 -60.26 -4.22 44.87
N ILE A 294 -60.73 -3.10 44.32
CA ILE A 294 -59.90 -2.17 43.54
C ILE A 294 -58.83 -1.53 44.44
N GLN A 295 -59.20 -1.09 45.65
CA GLN A 295 -58.28 -0.54 46.63
C GLN A 295 -57.23 -1.59 47.03
N GLN A 296 -57.65 -2.82 47.30
CA GLN A 296 -56.75 -3.93 47.61
C GLN A 296 -55.77 -4.17 46.46
N PHE A 297 -56.24 -4.18 45.20
CA PHE A 297 -55.36 -4.33 44.04
C PHE A 297 -54.33 -3.19 43.91
N ILE A 298 -54.74 -1.93 44.14
CA ILE A 298 -53.81 -0.78 44.11
C ILE A 298 -52.81 -0.83 45.27
N GLN A 299 -53.26 -1.21 46.47
CA GLN A 299 -52.41 -1.40 47.63
C GLN A 299 -51.43 -2.56 47.41
N ASP A 300 -51.88 -3.68 46.86
CA ASP A 300 -51.06 -4.83 46.50
C ASP A 300 -50.01 -4.44 45.45
N LEU A 301 -50.38 -3.71 44.39
CA LEU A 301 -49.42 -3.21 43.40
C LEU A 301 -48.38 -2.27 44.02
N THR A 302 -48.82 -1.36 44.91
CA THR A 302 -47.93 -0.41 45.59
C THR A 302 -46.98 -1.15 46.52
N GLN A 303 -47.49 -2.12 47.28
CA GLN A 303 -46.72 -2.97 48.17
C GLN A 303 -45.72 -3.81 47.38
N ILE A 304 -46.14 -4.48 46.31
CA ILE A 304 -45.25 -5.23 45.40
C ILE A 304 -44.14 -4.31 44.87
N THR A 305 -44.45 -3.09 44.47
CA THR A 305 -43.45 -2.14 43.94
C THR A 305 -42.44 -1.71 45.02
N GLN A 306 -42.88 -1.52 46.27
CA GLN A 306 -41.99 -1.21 47.40
C GLN A 306 -41.16 -2.44 47.84
N ASP A 307 -41.75 -3.62 47.69
CA ASP A 307 -41.19 -4.92 48.04
C ASP A 307 -40.07 -5.35 47.07
N ILE A 308 -40.30 -5.16 45.76
CA ILE A 308 -39.33 -5.41 44.68
C ILE A 308 -38.01 -4.68 44.91
N ARG A 309 -38.03 -3.55 45.62
CA ARG A 309 -36.86 -2.70 45.85
C ARG A 309 -35.91 -3.20 46.94
N LYS A 310 -36.17 -4.33 47.63
CA LYS A 310 -35.44 -4.61 48.89
C LYS A 310 -34.23 -5.52 48.78
N GLU A 311 -34.12 -6.46 47.85
CA GLU A 311 -32.89 -7.25 47.65
C GLU A 311 -32.85 -7.71 46.19
N GLN A 312 -32.10 -6.99 45.35
CA GLN A 312 -32.01 -7.28 43.91
C GLN A 312 -30.63 -7.82 43.52
N GLN A 313 -30.54 -8.46 42.36
CA GLN A 313 -29.27 -8.81 41.74
C GLN A 313 -29.26 -8.45 40.27
N GLU A 314 -28.12 -7.97 39.81
CA GLU A 314 -27.86 -7.61 38.42
C GLU A 314 -26.76 -8.51 37.88
N LEU A 315 -27.06 -9.28 36.83
CA LEU A 315 -26.12 -10.21 36.23
C LEU A 315 -25.58 -9.73 34.88
N HIS A 316 -26.22 -8.73 34.27
CA HIS A 316 -25.90 -8.23 32.93
C HIS A 316 -25.94 -6.70 32.93
N ALA A 317 -24.83 -6.09 33.36
CA ALA A 317 -24.63 -4.65 33.31
C ALA A 317 -23.25 -4.27 32.76
N HIS A 318 -23.23 -3.58 31.61
CA HIS A 318 -21.98 -3.09 31.02
C HIS A 318 -21.56 -1.77 31.67
N ILE A 319 -20.31 -1.66 32.13
CA ILE A 319 -19.81 -0.44 32.80
C ILE A 319 -19.98 0.79 31.90
N SER A 320 -19.58 0.67 30.63
CA SER A 320 -19.61 1.79 29.69
C SER A 320 -21.02 2.19 29.29
N GLY A 321 -22.02 1.32 29.43
CA GLY A 321 -23.42 1.64 29.13
C GLY A 321 -24.27 1.98 30.35
N SER A 322 -23.73 1.75 31.55
CA SER A 322 -24.42 2.01 32.82
C SER A 322 -24.07 3.35 33.46
N LEU A 323 -23.40 4.24 32.72
CA LEU A 323 -23.00 5.55 33.23
C LEU A 323 -24.23 6.44 33.50
N SER A 324 -24.33 6.95 34.73
CA SER A 324 -25.29 7.98 35.10
C SER A 324 -24.86 9.36 34.58
N ASP A 325 -25.79 10.32 34.63
CA ASP A 325 -25.52 11.71 34.28
C ASP A 325 -24.36 12.28 35.12
N GLU A 326 -24.25 11.88 36.41
CA GLU A 326 -23.11 12.25 37.27
C GLU A 326 -21.77 11.72 36.73
N ALA A 327 -21.73 10.45 36.28
CA ALA A 327 -20.52 9.87 35.69
C ALA A 327 -20.16 10.49 34.34
N ILE A 328 -21.17 10.81 33.51
CA ILE A 328 -20.96 11.49 32.23
C ILE A 328 -20.43 12.92 32.46
N SER A 329 -21.01 13.67 33.41
CA SER A 329 -20.54 15.00 33.79
C SER A 329 -19.09 14.95 34.27
N TYR A 330 -18.74 14.00 35.14
CA TYR A 330 -17.36 13.80 35.59
C TYR A 330 -16.39 13.59 34.42
N LEU A 331 -16.77 12.74 33.45
CA LEU A 331 -15.94 12.47 32.27
C LEU A 331 -15.80 13.71 31.37
N ILE A 332 -16.87 14.49 31.18
CA ILE A 332 -16.84 15.72 30.39
C ILE A 332 -15.96 16.77 31.04
N GLU A 333 -16.08 16.97 32.36
CA GLU A 333 -15.26 17.90 33.13
C GLU A 333 -13.78 17.52 33.06
N THR A 334 -13.46 16.24 33.28
CA THR A 334 -12.08 15.73 33.19
C THR A 334 -11.51 15.90 31.78
N ALA A 335 -12.28 15.60 30.74
CA ALA A 335 -11.84 15.78 29.36
C ALA A 335 -11.58 17.25 29.00
N LYS A 336 -12.35 18.18 29.58
CA LYS A 336 -12.16 19.62 29.41
C LYS A 336 -10.88 20.11 30.10
N ASP A 337 -10.60 19.60 31.29
CA ASP A 337 -9.38 19.94 32.04
C ASP A 337 -8.11 19.41 31.35
N GLU A 338 -8.17 18.20 30.79
CA GLU A 338 -7.04 17.58 30.08
C GLU A 338 -6.80 18.19 28.69
N ASN A 339 -7.84 18.71 28.03
CA ASN A 339 -7.72 19.36 26.73
C ASN A 339 -8.56 20.66 26.67
N PRO A 340 -7.99 21.80 27.09
CA PRO A 340 -8.69 23.09 27.06
C PRO A 340 -9.08 23.58 25.65
N ALA A 341 -8.51 22.97 24.60
CA ALA A 341 -8.85 23.26 23.20
C ALA A 341 -10.04 22.43 22.69
N LEU A 342 -10.62 21.54 23.52
CA LEU A 342 -11.84 20.82 23.18
C LEU A 342 -13.01 21.81 23.14
N ASP A 343 -13.60 21.98 21.96
CA ASP A 343 -14.67 22.95 21.73
C ASP A 343 -15.94 22.63 22.54
N SER A 344 -16.55 23.67 23.13
CA SER A 344 -17.77 23.58 23.92
C SER A 344 -18.92 22.96 23.13
N ASP A 345 -19.03 23.28 21.84
CA ASP A 345 -20.09 22.78 20.97
C ASP A 345 -19.96 21.26 20.75
N THR A 346 -18.73 20.73 20.78
CA THR A 346 -18.48 19.29 20.70
C THR A 346 -18.94 18.56 21.97
N LEU A 347 -18.69 19.15 23.14
CA LEU A 347 -19.15 18.61 24.43
C LEU A 347 -20.68 18.64 24.54
N ASP A 348 -21.31 19.74 24.15
CA ASP A 348 -22.77 19.89 24.15
C ASP A 348 -23.44 18.91 23.17
N LYS A 349 -22.83 18.70 22.00
CA LYS A 349 -23.27 17.70 21.03
C LYS A 349 -23.11 16.28 21.55
N TRP A 350 -22.02 15.96 22.23
CA TRP A 350 -21.82 14.66 22.87
C TRP A 350 -22.85 14.41 23.96
N ASN A 351 -23.09 15.42 24.80
CA ASN A 351 -24.10 15.37 25.84
C ASN A 351 -25.49 15.12 25.21
N SER A 352 -25.88 15.90 24.21
CA SER A 352 -27.14 15.73 23.46
C SER A 352 -27.27 14.34 22.82
N LEU A 353 -26.20 13.81 22.21
CA LEU A 353 -26.22 12.48 21.57
C LEU A 353 -26.36 11.35 22.58
N ILE A 354 -25.65 11.41 23.71
CA ILE A 354 -25.81 10.45 24.81
C ILE A 354 -27.27 10.46 25.32
N HIS A 355 -27.92 11.63 25.30
CA HIS A 355 -29.28 11.84 25.77
C HIS A 355 -30.37 11.57 24.72
N SER A 356 -30.01 11.24 23.47
CA SER A 356 -30.92 11.25 22.31
C SER A 356 -31.81 10.02 22.12
N GLY A 357 -31.67 8.97 22.94
CA GLY A 357 -32.58 7.81 23.02
C GLY A 357 -33.04 7.21 21.67
N ASN A 358 -32.37 6.13 21.24
CA ASN A 358 -32.94 5.02 20.42
C ASN A 358 -32.49 4.74 18.98
N LYS A 359 -31.46 5.34 18.40
CA LYS A 359 -31.00 4.86 17.05
C LYS A 359 -29.50 4.68 16.85
N ARG A 360 -28.70 4.96 17.87
CA ARG A 360 -27.24 5.11 17.74
C ARG A 360 -26.49 4.60 18.97
N VAL A 361 -26.94 3.51 19.59
CA VAL A 361 -26.32 2.88 20.78
C VAL A 361 -24.79 2.71 20.61
N PHE A 362 -24.36 2.13 19.48
CA PHE A 362 -22.93 1.99 19.18
C PHE A 362 -22.18 3.32 18.96
N GLN A 363 -22.85 4.42 18.60
CA GLN A 363 -22.20 5.74 18.54
C GLN A 363 -22.02 6.33 19.93
N VAL A 364 -22.97 6.12 20.83
CA VAL A 364 -22.88 6.53 22.24
C VAL A 364 -21.68 5.86 22.91
N PHE A 365 -21.48 4.55 22.69
CA PHE A 365 -20.29 3.85 23.19
C PHE A 365 -18.99 4.44 22.66
N LYS A 366 -18.92 4.86 21.40
CA LYS A 366 -17.71 5.51 20.85
C LYS A 366 -17.41 6.83 21.56
N ILE A 367 -18.43 7.61 21.88
CA ILE A 367 -18.29 8.87 22.61
C ILE A 367 -17.78 8.60 24.03
N ILE A 368 -18.43 7.69 24.76
CA ILE A 368 -18.02 7.31 26.13
C ILE A 368 -16.58 6.79 26.15
N GLN A 369 -16.19 6.00 25.15
CA GLN A 369 -14.82 5.50 25.01
C GLN A 369 -13.80 6.61 24.71
N SER A 370 -14.18 7.65 23.97
CA SER A 370 -13.32 8.81 23.72
C SER A 370 -13.15 9.71 24.94
N LEU A 371 -14.11 9.70 25.86
CA LEU A 371 -14.07 10.45 27.12
C LEU A 371 -13.34 9.71 28.25
N SER A 372 -13.40 8.38 28.28
CA SER A 372 -12.77 7.54 29.32
C SER A 372 -11.43 6.96 28.83
N ARG A 373 -10.38 7.77 28.89
CA ARG A 373 -9.07 7.48 28.28
C ARG A 373 -8.02 6.98 29.26
N THR A 374 -8.12 7.38 30.52
CA THR A 374 -7.10 7.09 31.54
C THR A 374 -7.56 5.98 32.49
N PRO A 375 -6.63 5.28 33.17
CA PRO A 375 -7.00 4.32 34.22
C PRO A 375 -7.80 4.97 35.37
N LYS A 376 -7.56 6.24 35.67
CA LYS A 376 -8.31 6.96 36.72
C LYS A 376 -9.78 7.13 36.35
N ASP A 377 -10.06 7.45 35.09
CA ASP A 377 -11.43 7.58 34.59
C ASP A 377 -12.18 6.25 34.76
N ILE A 378 -11.54 5.14 34.35
CA ILE A 378 -12.13 3.79 34.44
C ILE A 378 -12.40 3.41 35.89
N GLN A 379 -11.47 3.69 36.79
CA GLN A 379 -11.67 3.45 38.21
C GLN A 379 -12.87 4.25 38.74
N LYS A 380 -12.93 5.56 38.42
CA LYS A 380 -13.96 6.45 38.94
C LYS A 380 -15.35 6.11 38.42
N ILE A 381 -15.49 5.85 37.11
CA ILE A 381 -16.79 5.48 36.55
C ILE A 381 -17.26 4.12 37.09
N THR A 382 -16.35 3.18 37.35
CA THR A 382 -16.68 1.90 37.98
C THR A 382 -17.26 2.13 39.38
N GLU A 383 -16.64 2.99 40.19
CA GLU A 383 -17.17 3.35 41.52
C GLU A 383 -18.56 4.00 41.44
N LEU A 384 -18.79 4.89 40.48
CA LEU A 384 -20.08 5.57 40.31
C LEU A 384 -21.19 4.60 39.88
N VAL A 385 -20.89 3.70 38.94
CA VAL A 385 -21.85 2.66 38.51
C VAL A 385 -22.23 1.74 39.68
N ILE A 386 -21.24 1.29 40.48
CA ILE A 386 -21.50 0.46 41.67
C ILE A 386 -22.38 1.23 42.68
N LYS A 387 -22.09 2.51 42.92
CA LYS A 387 -22.91 3.35 43.80
C LYS A 387 -24.35 3.46 43.30
N ASP A 388 -24.56 3.59 42.00
CA ASP A 388 -25.90 3.74 41.43
C ASP A 388 -26.72 2.44 41.50
N PHE A 389 -26.09 1.27 41.35
CA PHE A 389 -26.76 -0.01 41.62
C PHE A 389 -27.00 -0.22 43.12
N HIS A 390 -26.06 0.19 43.98
CA HIS A 390 -26.26 0.11 45.43
C HIS A 390 -27.42 1.00 45.91
N LYS A 391 -27.61 2.20 45.34
CA LYS A 391 -28.78 3.07 45.59
C LYS A 391 -30.12 2.40 45.24
N GLU A 392 -30.10 1.41 44.33
CA GLU A 392 -31.26 0.58 43.98
C GLU A 392 -31.40 -0.69 44.85
N ASN A 393 -30.61 -0.82 45.91
CA ASN A 393 -30.51 -2.02 46.76
C ASN A 393 -30.15 -3.30 45.98
N VAL A 394 -29.32 -3.17 44.95
CA VAL A 394 -28.65 -4.33 44.37
C VAL A 394 -27.62 -4.85 45.37
N LYS A 395 -27.70 -6.14 45.68
CA LYS A 395 -26.86 -6.83 46.66
C LYS A 395 -25.79 -7.69 46.03
N TYR A 396 -26.02 -8.10 44.79
CA TYR A 396 -25.05 -8.83 44.00
C TYR A 396 -25.05 -8.27 42.58
N LEU A 397 -23.88 -7.88 42.09
CA LEU A 397 -23.69 -7.21 40.82
C LEU A 397 -22.55 -7.87 40.04
N GLU A 398 -22.84 -8.38 38.85
CA GLU A 398 -21.84 -8.78 37.86
C GLU A 398 -21.66 -7.68 36.83
N LEU A 399 -20.59 -6.90 37.01
CA LEU A 399 -20.19 -5.93 36.01
C LEU A 399 -19.45 -6.63 34.88
N ARG A 400 -19.74 -6.19 33.64
CA ARG A 400 -19.02 -6.64 32.45
C ARG A 400 -18.44 -5.45 31.71
N SER A 401 -17.24 -5.62 31.15
CA SER A 401 -16.61 -4.56 30.37
C SER A 401 -15.50 -5.09 29.47
N THR A 402 -15.41 -4.52 28.26
CA THR A 402 -14.36 -4.83 27.29
C THR A 402 -13.05 -4.12 27.66
N PRO A 403 -11.93 -4.84 27.88
CA PRO A 403 -10.63 -4.20 28.10
C PRO A 403 -10.20 -3.39 26.87
N ARG A 404 -9.77 -2.16 27.08
CA ARG A 404 -9.35 -1.24 26.01
C ARG A 404 -7.91 -0.79 26.19
N SER A 405 -7.25 -0.53 25.07
CA SER A 405 -6.03 0.28 25.06
C SER A 405 -6.35 1.65 24.46
N ALA A 406 -5.83 2.70 25.09
CA ALA A 406 -5.84 4.06 24.58
C ALA A 406 -4.38 4.46 24.31
N LYS A 407 -4.08 4.85 23.07
CA LYS A 407 -2.73 5.19 22.64
C LYS A 407 -2.10 6.20 23.60
N ASP A 408 -0.93 5.85 24.12
CA ASP A 408 -0.12 6.63 25.07
C ASP A 408 -0.77 6.90 26.45
N CYS A 409 -1.99 6.40 26.71
CA CYS A 409 -2.73 6.67 27.97
C CYS A 409 -2.98 5.42 28.82
N MET A 410 -3.30 4.28 28.20
CA MET A 410 -3.75 3.09 28.93
C MET A 410 -3.56 1.81 28.12
N THR A 411 -3.04 0.77 28.77
CA THR A 411 -3.01 -0.62 28.26
C THR A 411 -4.21 -1.44 28.75
N LYS A 412 -4.52 -2.56 28.10
CA LYS A 412 -5.56 -3.50 28.59
C LYS A 412 -5.31 -3.98 30.03
N SER A 413 -4.05 -4.22 30.41
CA SER A 413 -3.71 -4.64 31.78
C SER A 413 -4.02 -3.53 32.79
N GLN A 414 -3.69 -2.28 32.46
CA GLN A 414 -4.04 -1.12 33.30
C GLN A 414 -5.55 -0.89 33.37
N TYR A 415 -6.27 -1.13 32.27
CA TYR A 415 -7.74 -1.04 32.24
C TYR A 415 -8.37 -1.99 33.26
N ILE A 416 -8.01 -3.28 33.22
CA ILE A 416 -8.64 -4.27 34.11
C ILE A 416 -8.25 -3.97 35.58
N ARG A 417 -6.99 -3.59 35.84
CA ARG A 417 -6.58 -3.17 37.19
C ARG A 417 -7.37 -1.97 37.69
N ALA A 418 -7.67 -0.98 36.84
CA ALA A 418 -8.49 0.17 37.21
C ALA A 418 -9.92 -0.24 37.60
N VAL A 419 -10.54 -1.16 36.85
CA VAL A 419 -11.86 -1.72 37.20
C VAL A 419 -11.79 -2.44 38.55
N LEU A 420 -10.80 -3.33 38.74
CA LEU A 420 -10.61 -4.04 40.02
C LEU A 420 -10.39 -3.08 41.19
N GLN A 421 -9.64 -2.00 40.98
CA GLN A 421 -9.44 -0.98 42.00
C GLN A 421 -10.73 -0.22 42.32
N GLY A 422 -11.55 0.10 41.31
CA GLY A 422 -12.87 0.71 41.52
C GLY A 422 -13.79 -0.19 42.34
N ILE A 423 -13.82 -1.50 42.01
CA ILE A 423 -14.55 -2.51 42.79
C ILE A 423 -14.02 -2.58 44.23
N LYS A 424 -12.69 -2.60 44.40
CA LYS A 424 -12.04 -2.65 45.71
C LYS A 424 -12.41 -1.45 46.58
N ASN A 425 -12.51 -0.25 46.01
CA ASN A 425 -12.88 0.97 46.73
C ASN A 425 -14.34 0.95 47.23
N CYS A 426 -15.21 0.14 46.62
CA CYS A 426 -16.61 -0.02 47.00
C CYS A 426 -16.87 -1.19 47.96
N ARG A 427 -15.84 -1.90 48.45
CA ARG A 427 -16.00 -3.10 49.30
C ARG A 427 -16.73 -2.91 50.61
N ASN A 428 -16.75 -1.69 51.14
CA ASN A 428 -17.44 -1.38 52.40
C ASN A 428 -18.94 -1.11 52.20
N MET A 429 -19.43 -1.11 50.96
CA MET A 429 -20.86 -0.98 50.65
C MET A 429 -21.53 -2.35 50.78
N ASP A 430 -22.82 -2.38 51.15
CA ASP A 430 -23.60 -3.63 51.19
C ASP A 430 -24.04 -4.03 49.77
N ILE A 431 -23.06 -4.36 48.93
CA ILE A 431 -23.18 -4.90 47.58
C ILE A 431 -21.93 -5.74 47.27
N ILE A 432 -22.15 -6.99 46.84
CA ILE A 432 -21.09 -7.88 46.37
C ILE A 432 -20.93 -7.66 44.88
N VAL A 433 -19.73 -7.28 44.43
CA VAL A 433 -19.45 -7.02 43.02
C VAL A 433 -18.46 -8.04 42.48
N LYS A 434 -18.82 -8.68 41.37
CA LYS A 434 -17.95 -9.56 40.57
C LYS A 434 -17.80 -9.00 39.16
N PHE A 435 -16.76 -9.45 38.47
CA PHE A 435 -16.37 -8.90 37.18
C PHE A 435 -16.26 -9.97 36.10
N LEU A 436 -16.86 -9.70 34.93
CA LEU A 436 -16.70 -10.46 33.71
C LEU A 436 -15.89 -9.64 32.71
N VAL A 437 -14.81 -10.22 32.20
CA VAL A 437 -14.06 -9.60 31.10
C VAL A 437 -14.78 -9.86 29.79
N SER A 438 -15.29 -8.79 29.16
CA SER A 438 -15.98 -8.92 27.87
C SER A 438 -14.98 -8.98 26.72
N LEU A 439 -15.20 -9.95 25.82
CA LEU A 439 -14.54 -10.10 24.54
C LEU A 439 -15.47 -9.52 23.47
N ASP A 440 -15.06 -8.43 22.83
CA ASP A 440 -15.86 -7.73 21.83
C ASP A 440 -15.66 -8.37 20.46
N ARG A 441 -16.65 -9.16 20.01
CA ARG A 441 -16.65 -9.81 18.70
C ARG A 441 -16.46 -8.82 17.57
N GLY A 442 -16.89 -7.57 17.71
CA GLY A 442 -16.79 -6.52 16.70
C GLY A 442 -15.36 -6.04 16.44
N ARG A 443 -14.41 -6.34 17.35
CA ARG A 443 -12.98 -6.02 17.22
C ARG A 443 -12.14 -7.15 16.61
N GLY A 444 -12.74 -8.34 16.45
CA GLY A 444 -12.09 -9.51 15.86
C GLY A 444 -11.36 -10.39 16.88
N ILE A 445 -10.98 -11.59 16.42
CA ILE A 445 -10.41 -12.65 17.28
C ILE A 445 -9.06 -12.25 17.90
N GLU A 446 -8.21 -11.54 17.15
CA GLU A 446 -6.89 -11.10 17.63
C GLU A 446 -6.99 -10.16 18.84
N ASP A 447 -7.96 -9.23 18.84
CA ASP A 447 -8.20 -8.37 20.00
C ASP A 447 -8.68 -9.17 21.21
N ALA A 448 -9.55 -10.16 21.00
CA ALA A 448 -10.04 -11.04 22.05
C ALA A 448 -8.93 -11.93 22.64
N GLU A 449 -8.06 -12.51 21.81
CA GLU A 449 -6.90 -13.29 22.26
C GLU A 449 -5.94 -12.44 23.10
N ASN A 450 -5.68 -11.20 22.68
CA ASN A 450 -4.88 -10.25 23.45
C ASN A 450 -5.52 -9.92 24.81
N SER A 451 -6.84 -9.67 24.84
CA SER A 451 -7.57 -9.43 26.09
C SER A 451 -7.52 -10.64 27.03
N PHE A 452 -7.68 -11.84 26.48
CA PHE A 452 -7.65 -13.10 27.22
C PHE A 452 -6.26 -13.43 27.77
N ALA A 453 -5.19 -13.16 27.01
CA ALA A 453 -3.82 -13.34 27.47
C ALA A 453 -3.51 -12.45 28.68
N VAL A 454 -3.91 -11.17 28.62
CA VAL A 454 -3.76 -10.23 29.75
C VAL A 454 -4.57 -10.68 30.97
N LEU A 455 -5.79 -11.18 30.76
CA LEU A 455 -6.61 -11.75 31.83
C LEU A 455 -5.89 -12.95 32.49
N CYS A 456 -5.38 -13.90 31.70
CA CYS A 456 -4.67 -15.06 32.22
C CYS A 456 -3.46 -14.66 33.07
N GLU A 457 -2.62 -13.75 32.55
CA GLU A 457 -1.46 -13.24 33.30
C GLU A 457 -1.86 -12.65 34.65
N MET A 458 -2.98 -11.91 34.68
CA MET A 458 -3.43 -11.27 35.90
C MET A 458 -4.01 -12.27 36.91
N LEU A 459 -4.78 -13.27 36.45
CA LEU A 459 -5.29 -14.36 37.30
C LEU A 459 -4.17 -15.22 37.89
N ASP A 460 -3.06 -15.37 37.17
CA ASP A 460 -1.90 -16.14 37.62
C ASP A 460 -1.11 -15.39 38.70
N LYS A 461 -1.08 -14.05 38.66
CA LYS A 461 -0.28 -13.19 39.56
C LYS A 461 -1.04 -12.62 40.75
N ASP A 462 -2.36 -12.43 40.63
CA ASP A 462 -3.17 -11.70 41.61
C ASP A 462 -4.33 -12.55 42.16
N ARG A 463 -4.22 -12.92 43.44
CA ARG A 463 -5.26 -13.69 44.14
C ARG A 463 -6.55 -12.90 44.32
N GLU A 464 -6.45 -11.59 44.49
CA GLU A 464 -7.61 -10.70 44.66
C GLU A 464 -8.37 -10.56 43.34
N ALA A 465 -7.65 -10.50 42.22
CA ALA A 465 -8.23 -10.59 40.89
C ALA A 465 -8.97 -11.92 40.69
N ARG A 466 -8.43 -13.05 41.16
CA ARG A 466 -9.09 -14.37 41.06
C ARG A 466 -10.39 -14.48 41.86
N ASP A 467 -10.50 -13.76 42.99
CA ASP A 467 -11.77 -13.73 43.73
C ASP A 467 -12.81 -12.83 43.04
N THR A 468 -12.36 -11.76 42.37
CA THR A 468 -13.26 -10.75 41.79
C THR A 468 -13.68 -11.09 40.36
N ILE A 469 -12.77 -11.63 39.54
CA ILE A 469 -13.02 -12.01 38.15
C ILE A 469 -13.51 -13.44 38.10
N VAL A 470 -14.77 -13.60 37.73
CA VAL A 470 -15.48 -14.88 37.82
C VAL A 470 -15.72 -15.48 36.43
N GLY A 471 -15.72 -14.67 35.38
CA GLY A 471 -16.00 -15.17 34.05
C GLY A 471 -15.56 -14.25 32.93
N ILE A 472 -15.95 -14.67 31.73
CA ILE A 472 -15.86 -13.90 30.52
C ILE A 472 -17.24 -13.77 29.87
N ASP A 473 -17.40 -12.70 29.12
CA ASP A 473 -18.57 -12.42 28.31
C ASP A 473 -18.15 -12.33 26.84
N LEU A 474 -18.93 -12.88 25.90
CA LEU A 474 -18.78 -12.57 24.47
C LEU A 474 -19.93 -11.65 24.05
N SER A 475 -19.58 -10.41 23.69
CA SER A 475 -20.51 -9.33 23.36
C SER A 475 -20.00 -8.52 22.16
N GLY A 476 -20.57 -7.33 21.92
CA GLY A 476 -20.22 -6.47 20.78
C GLY A 476 -21.26 -6.55 19.66
N ASP A 477 -20.93 -6.00 18.49
CA ASP A 477 -21.87 -5.91 17.37
C ASP A 477 -22.23 -7.31 16.81
N PRO A 478 -23.49 -7.77 16.96
CA PRO A 478 -23.90 -9.12 16.55
C PRO A 478 -23.93 -9.31 15.03
N SER A 479 -23.78 -8.24 14.23
CA SER A 479 -23.65 -8.36 12.77
C SER A 479 -22.23 -8.69 12.33
N LYS A 480 -21.22 -8.47 13.20
CA LYS A 480 -19.80 -8.62 12.87
C LYS A 480 -19.22 -9.93 13.38
N ASN A 481 -18.32 -10.50 12.57
CA ASN A 481 -17.62 -11.76 12.83
C ASN A 481 -18.57 -12.91 13.19
N ASP A 482 -18.05 -14.13 13.31
CA ASP A 482 -18.84 -15.29 13.70
C ASP A 482 -18.53 -15.67 15.15
N ALA A 483 -19.54 -15.90 16.00
CA ALA A 483 -19.30 -16.31 17.39
C ALA A 483 -18.51 -17.63 17.47
N ARG A 484 -18.61 -18.48 16.44
CA ARG A 484 -17.91 -19.77 16.35
C ARG A 484 -16.39 -19.62 16.32
N ASP A 485 -15.89 -18.51 15.79
CA ASP A 485 -14.45 -18.21 15.74
C ASP A 485 -13.84 -18.07 17.15
N PHE A 486 -14.67 -17.73 18.13
CA PHE A 486 -14.26 -17.53 19.53
C PHE A 486 -14.34 -18.81 20.36
N ILE A 487 -14.96 -19.89 19.88
CA ILE A 487 -15.12 -21.16 20.60
C ILE A 487 -13.78 -21.70 21.18
N PRO A 488 -12.66 -21.72 20.45
CA PRO A 488 -11.39 -22.19 21.00
C PRO A 488 -10.93 -21.37 22.20
N LEU A 489 -11.16 -20.05 22.17
CA LEU A 489 -10.80 -19.14 23.24
C LEU A 489 -11.71 -19.32 24.47
N LEU A 490 -13.01 -19.45 24.23
CA LEU A 490 -14.01 -19.73 25.26
C LEU A 490 -13.73 -21.07 25.97
N ARG A 491 -13.33 -22.12 25.23
CA ARG A 491 -12.91 -23.41 25.82
C ARG A 491 -11.71 -23.25 26.76
N LYS A 492 -10.68 -22.50 26.34
CA LYS A 492 -9.51 -22.20 27.20
C LYS A 492 -9.91 -21.45 28.47
N ALA A 493 -10.89 -20.55 28.39
CA ALA A 493 -11.41 -19.87 29.57
C ALA A 493 -12.06 -20.86 30.55
N LYS A 494 -12.85 -21.80 30.03
CA LYS A 494 -13.49 -22.85 30.82
C LYS A 494 -12.50 -23.81 31.47
N GLU A 495 -11.44 -24.19 30.77
CA GLU A 495 -10.35 -25.01 31.31
C GLU A 495 -9.63 -24.34 32.50
N ARG A 496 -9.66 -23.00 32.56
CA ARG A 496 -9.15 -22.21 33.69
C ARG A 496 -10.18 -21.98 34.80
N GLY A 497 -11.37 -22.56 34.70
CA GLY A 497 -12.44 -22.43 35.68
C GLY A 497 -13.23 -21.13 35.60
N LEU A 498 -13.08 -20.35 34.52
CA LEU A 498 -13.92 -19.16 34.29
C LEU A 498 -15.30 -19.58 33.78
N GLN A 499 -16.34 -18.93 34.29
CA GLN A 499 -17.69 -19.06 33.78
C GLN A 499 -17.88 -18.23 32.50
N ILE A 500 -18.84 -18.64 31.66
CA ILE A 500 -19.07 -18.07 30.34
C ILE A 500 -20.52 -17.60 30.21
N ALA A 501 -20.68 -16.28 30.09
CA ALA A 501 -21.88 -15.66 29.56
C ALA A 501 -21.66 -15.31 28.09
N ILE A 502 -22.69 -15.40 27.25
CA ILE A 502 -22.58 -15.06 25.83
C ILE A 502 -23.84 -14.35 25.35
N HIS A 503 -23.66 -13.23 24.65
CA HIS A 503 -24.73 -12.63 23.88
C HIS A 503 -24.98 -13.53 22.66
N LEU A 504 -26.19 -14.09 22.59
CA LEU A 504 -26.50 -15.12 21.60
C LEU A 504 -27.90 -14.93 21.04
N ALA A 505 -28.05 -15.12 19.73
CA ALA A 505 -29.33 -15.00 19.03
C ALA A 505 -30.02 -13.64 19.25
N GLU A 506 -29.25 -12.55 19.29
CA GLU A 506 -29.78 -11.18 19.32
C GLU A 506 -30.40 -10.75 17.99
N ILE A 507 -29.87 -11.28 16.88
CA ILE A 507 -30.34 -11.02 15.51
C ILE A 507 -30.69 -12.32 14.80
N LYS A 508 -31.67 -12.25 13.90
CA LYS A 508 -32.20 -13.41 13.17
C LYS A 508 -31.16 -14.06 12.27
N GLU A 509 -30.28 -13.26 11.68
CA GLU A 509 -29.28 -13.67 10.70
C GLU A 509 -28.18 -14.57 11.30
N LYS A 510 -28.06 -14.61 12.63
CA LYS A 510 -27.00 -15.35 13.35
C LYS A 510 -27.51 -16.56 14.13
N VAL A 511 -28.77 -16.92 13.99
CA VAL A 511 -29.40 -18.07 14.68
C VAL A 511 -28.72 -19.43 14.39
N GLU A 512 -27.92 -19.51 13.32
CA GLU A 512 -27.13 -20.71 13.01
C GLU A 512 -25.97 -20.94 13.99
N GLU A 513 -25.41 -19.88 14.59
CA GLU A 513 -24.29 -19.99 15.54
C GLU A 513 -24.72 -20.66 16.86
N VAL A 514 -26.02 -20.61 17.18
CA VAL A 514 -26.61 -21.12 18.42
C VAL A 514 -26.25 -22.58 18.67
N GLN A 515 -26.31 -23.44 17.65
CA GLN A 515 -26.05 -24.87 17.84
C GLN A 515 -24.62 -25.13 18.30
N ASP A 516 -23.64 -24.49 17.65
CA ASP A 516 -22.23 -24.71 17.90
C ASP A 516 -21.82 -24.12 19.26
N ILE A 517 -22.35 -22.95 19.60
CA ILE A 517 -22.14 -22.31 20.90
C ILE A 517 -22.76 -23.11 22.04
N LEU A 518 -24.00 -23.60 21.88
CA LEU A 518 -24.62 -24.47 22.88
C LEU A 518 -23.84 -25.78 23.09
N GLY A 519 -23.32 -26.36 22.00
CA GLY A 519 -22.49 -27.56 22.05
C GLY A 519 -21.15 -27.39 22.78
N MET A 520 -20.67 -26.15 22.97
CA MET A 520 -19.49 -25.84 23.77
C MET A 520 -19.74 -25.98 25.29
N GLY A 521 -21.01 -25.88 25.72
CA GLY A 521 -21.38 -25.83 27.13
C GLY A 521 -21.13 -24.46 27.74
N ILE A 522 -21.94 -23.46 27.37
CA ILE A 522 -21.98 -22.14 28.01
C ILE A 522 -22.75 -22.18 29.34
N ASP A 523 -22.57 -21.17 30.19
CA ASP A 523 -23.18 -21.14 31.53
C ASP A 523 -24.42 -20.22 31.58
N ARG A 524 -24.44 -19.10 30.83
CA ARG A 524 -25.62 -18.22 30.66
C ARG A 524 -25.70 -17.62 29.26
N ILE A 525 -26.92 -17.26 28.84
CA ILE A 525 -27.17 -16.57 27.56
C ILE A 525 -27.70 -15.16 27.83
N GLY A 526 -27.05 -14.15 27.26
CA GLY A 526 -27.53 -12.79 27.14
C GLY A 526 -28.54 -12.64 26.00
N HIS A 527 -29.64 -11.95 26.28
CA HIS A 527 -30.78 -11.73 25.37
C HIS A 527 -31.48 -13.02 24.96
N GLY A 528 -30.98 -13.74 23.95
CA GLY A 528 -31.64 -14.95 23.46
C GLY A 528 -32.93 -14.67 22.67
N THR A 529 -33.01 -13.49 22.03
CA THR A 529 -34.25 -12.98 21.41
C THR A 529 -34.81 -13.86 20.31
N TYR A 530 -33.96 -14.54 19.54
CA TYR A 530 -34.32 -15.37 18.39
C TYR A 530 -34.16 -16.88 18.65
N LEU A 531 -34.28 -17.33 19.91
CA LEU A 531 -34.02 -18.75 20.29
C LEU A 531 -35.18 -19.72 20.06
N HIS A 532 -36.44 -19.28 20.27
CA HIS A 532 -37.61 -20.16 20.16
C HIS A 532 -38.28 -20.11 18.77
N PRO A 533 -39.08 -21.12 18.38
CA PRO A 533 -39.62 -21.22 17.01
C PRO A 533 -40.42 -19.99 16.56
N ASP A 534 -41.25 -19.41 17.43
CA ASP A 534 -42.15 -18.30 17.05
C ASP A 534 -41.41 -17.01 16.68
N VAL A 535 -40.15 -16.89 17.10
CA VAL A 535 -39.26 -15.75 16.79
C VAL A 535 -38.23 -16.10 15.72
N GLY A 536 -38.26 -17.30 15.13
CA GLY A 536 -37.33 -17.73 14.08
C GLY A 536 -36.18 -18.64 14.55
N GLY A 537 -36.22 -19.07 15.81
CA GLY A 537 -35.36 -20.12 16.35
C GLY A 537 -35.82 -21.53 15.98
N LYS A 538 -35.38 -22.54 16.73
CA LYS A 538 -35.68 -23.96 16.46
C LYS A 538 -35.99 -24.71 17.76
N ASP A 539 -36.91 -25.67 17.72
CA ASP A 539 -37.28 -26.48 18.90
C ASP A 539 -36.08 -27.17 19.55
N LYS A 540 -35.12 -27.62 18.75
CA LYS A 540 -33.88 -28.23 19.25
C LYS A 540 -33.08 -27.30 20.18
N TYR A 541 -33.12 -25.98 19.95
CA TYR A 541 -32.44 -25.01 20.81
C TYR A 541 -33.15 -24.90 22.15
N VAL A 542 -34.48 -24.76 22.13
CA VAL A 542 -35.31 -24.72 23.35
C VAL A 542 -35.12 -26.00 24.16
N ASN A 543 -35.17 -27.17 23.51
CA ASN A 543 -34.98 -28.45 24.16
C ASN A 543 -33.60 -28.60 24.80
N PHE A 544 -32.55 -28.15 24.11
CA PHE A 544 -31.19 -28.17 24.65
C PHE A 544 -31.04 -27.24 25.86
N ILE A 545 -31.51 -25.99 25.73
CA ILE A 545 -31.44 -24.97 26.78
C ILE A 545 -32.20 -25.42 28.03
N LYS A 546 -33.41 -25.96 27.84
CA LYS A 546 -34.24 -26.49 28.93
C LYS A 546 -33.61 -27.71 29.60
N LYS A 547 -33.10 -28.67 28.81
CA LYS A 547 -32.46 -29.89 29.33
C LYS A 547 -31.25 -29.56 30.20
N ASN A 548 -30.44 -28.60 29.77
CA ASN A 548 -29.22 -28.18 30.48
C ASN A 548 -29.48 -27.05 31.49
N ARG A 549 -30.73 -26.59 31.63
CA ARG A 549 -31.14 -25.47 32.51
C ARG A 549 -30.28 -24.20 32.34
N ILE A 550 -29.90 -23.87 31.11
CA ILE A 550 -29.06 -22.69 30.81
C ILE A 550 -29.89 -21.41 31.02
N PRO A 551 -29.58 -20.57 32.02
CA PRO A 551 -30.36 -19.38 32.32
C PRO A 551 -30.27 -18.30 31.24
N LEU A 552 -31.34 -17.50 31.09
CA LEU A 552 -31.39 -16.39 30.14
C LEU A 552 -31.39 -15.04 30.88
N GLU A 553 -30.46 -14.17 30.53
CA GLU A 553 -30.40 -12.77 30.97
C GLU A 553 -31.29 -11.94 30.03
N ILE A 554 -32.45 -11.50 30.53
CA ILE A 554 -33.51 -10.83 29.78
C ILE A 554 -33.41 -9.31 29.96
N CYS A 555 -33.24 -8.59 28.84
CA CYS A 555 -33.02 -7.15 28.83
C CYS A 555 -34.16 -6.43 28.10
N LEU A 556 -35.32 -6.28 28.76
CA LEU A 556 -36.59 -5.87 28.14
C LEU A 556 -36.49 -4.53 27.39
N THR A 557 -36.05 -3.47 28.09
CA THR A 557 -35.95 -2.15 27.50
C THR A 557 -34.88 -2.13 26.41
N SER A 558 -33.74 -2.79 26.61
CA SER A 558 -32.70 -2.93 25.58
C SER A 558 -33.25 -3.56 24.31
N ASN A 559 -33.95 -4.70 24.43
CA ASN A 559 -34.48 -5.43 23.28
C ASN A 559 -35.50 -4.60 22.48
N PHE A 560 -36.35 -3.85 23.17
CA PHE A 560 -37.32 -2.94 22.54
C PHE A 560 -36.62 -1.77 21.82
N LEU A 561 -35.69 -1.08 22.49
CA LEU A 561 -35.03 0.10 21.94
C LEU A 561 -34.05 -0.22 20.80
N THR A 562 -33.49 -1.43 20.79
CA THR A 562 -32.65 -1.96 19.70
C THR A 562 -33.47 -2.53 18.54
N ASN A 563 -34.80 -2.56 18.64
CA ASN A 563 -35.73 -3.16 17.67
C ASN A 563 -35.49 -4.66 17.43
N THR A 564 -34.95 -5.37 18.43
CA THR A 564 -34.86 -6.84 18.37
C THR A 564 -36.23 -7.47 18.64
N VAL A 565 -37.11 -6.76 19.37
CA VAL A 565 -38.56 -7.03 19.49
C VAL A 565 -39.37 -5.83 18.99
N LYS A 566 -40.60 -6.07 18.49
CA LYS A 566 -41.47 -5.01 17.93
C LYS A 566 -42.18 -4.19 19.00
N SER A 567 -42.52 -4.84 20.11
CA SER A 567 -43.19 -4.27 21.28
C SER A 567 -42.71 -5.01 22.53
N LEU A 568 -43.00 -4.46 23.71
CA LEU A 568 -42.71 -5.15 24.97
C LEU A 568 -43.63 -6.36 25.17
N GLU A 569 -44.84 -6.34 24.63
CA GLU A 569 -45.79 -7.45 24.67
C GLU A 569 -45.34 -8.64 23.82
N ASP A 570 -44.64 -8.38 22.71
CA ASP A 570 -44.10 -9.40 21.80
C ASP A 570 -42.77 -10.01 22.32
N HIS A 571 -42.33 -9.65 23.53
CA HIS A 571 -41.06 -10.12 24.06
C HIS A 571 -41.07 -11.63 24.33
N HIS A 572 -39.99 -12.31 23.98
CA HIS A 572 -39.79 -13.74 24.26
C HIS A 572 -39.80 -14.10 25.76
N PHE A 573 -39.87 -13.11 26.66
CA PHE A 573 -39.96 -13.32 28.10
C PHE A 573 -41.16 -14.22 28.45
N SER A 574 -42.33 -13.95 27.83
CA SER A 574 -43.56 -14.72 28.10
C SER A 574 -43.35 -16.21 27.82
N TYR A 575 -42.75 -16.54 26.66
CA TYR A 575 -42.52 -17.92 26.25
C TYR A 575 -41.68 -18.70 27.29
N TRP A 576 -40.56 -18.12 27.71
CA TRP A 576 -39.66 -18.77 28.67
C TRP A 576 -40.27 -18.85 30.08
N ASN A 577 -41.02 -17.82 30.47
CA ASN A 577 -41.75 -17.80 31.74
C ASN A 577 -42.86 -18.87 31.77
N ASP A 578 -43.61 -19.03 30.68
CA ASP A 578 -44.72 -19.99 30.58
C ASP A 578 -44.24 -21.44 30.70
N ILE A 579 -43.06 -21.76 30.15
CA ILE A 579 -42.43 -23.08 30.31
C ILE A 579 -41.62 -23.21 31.61
N LYS A 580 -41.67 -22.20 32.49
CA LYS A 580 -40.99 -22.13 33.80
C LYS A 580 -39.47 -22.28 33.70
N HIS A 581 -38.86 -21.74 32.65
CA HIS A 581 -37.42 -21.76 32.46
C HIS A 581 -36.72 -20.69 33.32
N PRO A 582 -35.47 -20.91 33.79
CA PRO A 582 -34.71 -19.90 34.51
C PRO A 582 -34.44 -18.66 33.66
N ILE A 583 -35.04 -17.54 34.06
CA ILE A 583 -34.86 -16.22 33.45
C ILE A 583 -34.50 -15.20 34.53
N ILE A 584 -33.60 -14.28 34.20
CA ILE A 584 -33.14 -13.20 35.05
C ILE A 584 -33.46 -11.89 34.33
N ILE A 585 -34.08 -10.93 35.01
CA ILE A 585 -34.33 -9.60 34.45
C ILE A 585 -33.09 -8.74 34.71
N CYS A 586 -32.56 -8.12 33.66
CA CYS A 586 -31.32 -7.34 33.69
C CYS A 586 -31.47 -6.01 32.97
N THR A 587 -30.58 -5.05 33.28
CA THR A 587 -30.61 -3.70 32.69
C THR A 587 -29.87 -3.57 31.38
N ASP A 588 -28.86 -4.41 31.13
CA ASP A 588 -27.90 -4.31 30.01
C ASP A 588 -27.07 -3.01 30.10
N ASP A 589 -27.60 -1.91 29.56
CA ASP A 589 -26.98 -0.59 29.58
C ASP A 589 -27.91 0.43 30.25
N LYS A 590 -27.92 0.44 31.58
CA LYS A 590 -28.81 1.28 32.40
C LYS A 590 -28.83 2.76 31.98
N GLY A 591 -27.66 3.33 31.72
CA GLY A 591 -27.49 4.74 31.35
C GLY A 591 -27.95 5.02 29.92
N VAL A 592 -27.49 4.22 28.96
CA VAL A 592 -27.82 4.38 27.53
C VAL A 592 -29.33 4.22 27.28
N PHE A 593 -29.96 3.24 27.94
CA PHE A 593 -31.39 2.98 27.80
C PHE A 593 -32.27 3.75 28.78
N ARG A 594 -31.68 4.56 29.66
CA ARG A 594 -32.39 5.34 30.69
C ARG A 594 -33.40 4.50 31.47
N THR A 595 -32.90 3.37 31.94
CA THR A 595 -33.66 2.45 32.76
C THR A 595 -33.00 2.25 34.12
N SER A 596 -33.52 1.33 34.89
CA SER A 596 -33.05 0.93 36.22
C SER A 596 -33.54 -0.49 36.46
N LEU A 597 -32.87 -1.27 37.30
CA LEU A 597 -33.27 -2.67 37.50
C LEU A 597 -34.69 -2.74 38.08
N SER A 598 -35.00 -1.83 39.01
CA SER A 598 -36.36 -1.69 39.54
C SER A 598 -37.40 -1.39 38.46
N LYS A 599 -37.05 -0.57 37.46
CA LYS A 599 -37.92 -0.22 36.34
C LYS A 599 -38.10 -1.38 35.37
N GLU A 600 -37.07 -2.16 35.08
CA GLU A 600 -37.19 -3.37 34.24
C GLU A 600 -38.16 -4.38 34.87
N ILE A 601 -38.09 -4.56 36.19
CA ILE A 601 -39.00 -5.46 36.91
C ILE A 601 -40.43 -4.90 36.91
N GLU A 602 -40.60 -3.59 37.10
CA GLU A 602 -41.91 -2.92 37.01
C GLU A 602 -42.53 -3.10 35.62
N ILE A 603 -41.73 -2.97 34.55
CA ILE A 603 -42.15 -3.23 33.17
C ILE A 603 -42.57 -4.70 33.03
N ALA A 604 -41.75 -5.65 33.49
CA ALA A 604 -42.06 -7.07 33.41
C ALA A 604 -43.37 -7.41 34.15
N GLN A 605 -43.57 -6.83 35.34
CA GLN A 605 -44.79 -7.01 36.12
C GLN A 605 -46.02 -6.47 35.38
N LYS A 606 -45.94 -5.26 34.83
CA LYS A 606 -47.08 -4.60 34.15
C LYS A 606 -47.45 -5.29 32.84
N ILE A 607 -46.45 -5.65 32.03
CA ILE A 607 -46.67 -6.21 30.69
C ILE A 607 -47.09 -7.68 30.78
N PHE A 608 -46.42 -8.48 31.61
CA PHE A 608 -46.67 -9.93 31.69
C PHE A 608 -47.57 -10.35 32.85
N ASN A 609 -48.12 -9.38 33.61
CA ASN A 609 -48.95 -9.62 34.80
C ASN A 609 -48.30 -10.60 35.79
N LEU A 610 -47.01 -10.40 36.07
CA LEU A 610 -46.29 -11.27 36.98
C LEU A 610 -46.85 -11.16 38.40
N SER A 611 -47.15 -12.30 39.02
CA SER A 611 -47.44 -12.35 40.45
C SER A 611 -46.19 -12.05 41.27
N LYS A 612 -46.38 -11.60 42.53
CA LYS A 612 -45.29 -11.43 43.50
C LYS A 612 -44.42 -12.69 43.58
N GLU A 613 -45.02 -13.89 43.56
CA GLU A 613 -44.30 -15.16 43.59
C GLU A 613 -43.44 -15.38 42.34
N ASN A 614 -43.92 -15.03 41.15
CA ASN A 614 -43.13 -15.16 39.92
C ASN A 614 -41.94 -14.20 39.89
N ILE A 615 -42.11 -12.98 40.41
CA ILE A 615 -41.00 -12.02 40.54
C ILE A 615 -39.96 -12.54 41.54
N TRP A 616 -40.39 -13.14 42.66
CA TRP A 616 -39.46 -13.80 43.57
C TRP A 616 -38.72 -14.97 42.93
N LYS A 617 -39.38 -15.75 42.04
CA LYS A 617 -38.71 -16.83 41.30
C LYS A 617 -37.64 -16.29 40.35
N THR A 618 -37.91 -15.19 39.63
CA THR A 618 -36.87 -14.57 38.78
C THR A 618 -35.68 -14.11 39.62
N PHE A 619 -35.92 -13.62 40.84
CA PHE A 619 -34.82 -13.27 41.73
C PHE A 619 -34.03 -14.49 42.19
N PHE A 620 -34.71 -15.56 42.60
CA PHE A 620 -34.06 -16.80 43.01
C PHE A 620 -33.24 -17.42 41.88
N TYR A 621 -33.74 -17.43 40.64
CA TYR A 621 -32.98 -17.86 39.47
C TYR A 621 -31.72 -17.02 39.24
N GLY A 622 -31.76 -15.72 39.52
CA GLY A 622 -30.55 -14.89 39.46
C GLY A 622 -29.52 -15.27 40.51
N ILE A 623 -29.93 -15.58 41.75
CA ILE A 623 -28.99 -16.05 42.78
C ILE A 623 -28.42 -17.43 42.41
N GLU A 624 -29.24 -18.36 41.91
CA GLU A 624 -28.77 -19.68 41.48
C GLU A 624 -27.82 -19.63 40.26
N SER A 625 -27.98 -18.63 39.40
CA SER A 625 -27.17 -18.45 38.19
C SER A 625 -25.99 -17.49 38.36
N ALA A 626 -25.85 -16.89 39.54
CA ALA A 626 -24.74 -16.01 39.87
C ALA A 626 -23.40 -16.76 39.82
N PHE A 627 -22.42 -16.14 39.16
CA PHE A 627 -21.04 -16.57 39.09
C PHE A 627 -20.30 -16.21 40.37
N CYS A 628 -20.60 -16.93 41.44
CA CYS A 628 -19.98 -16.76 42.75
C CYS A 628 -19.69 -18.12 43.41
N SER A 629 -18.93 -18.09 44.50
CA SER A 629 -18.68 -19.29 45.31
C SER A 629 -19.96 -19.75 46.02
N GLU A 630 -20.03 -21.03 46.36
CA GLU A 630 -21.18 -21.61 47.07
C GLU A 630 -21.48 -20.87 48.38
N LYS A 631 -20.43 -20.46 49.10
CA LYS A 631 -20.57 -19.66 50.32
C LYS A 631 -21.31 -18.32 50.07
N ILE A 632 -20.90 -17.57 49.04
CA ILE A 632 -21.56 -16.29 48.70
C ILE A 632 -23.01 -16.55 48.28
N ARG A 633 -23.25 -17.61 47.51
CA ARG A 633 -24.59 -18.01 47.08
C ARG A 633 -25.50 -18.34 48.26
N GLU A 634 -25.03 -19.13 49.22
CA GLU A 634 -25.77 -19.46 50.45
C GLU A 634 -26.09 -18.19 51.25
N GLU A 635 -25.13 -17.28 51.41
CA GLU A 635 -25.33 -15.98 52.09
C GLU A 635 -26.42 -15.14 51.38
N LEU A 636 -26.41 -15.08 50.04
CA LEU A 636 -27.43 -14.39 49.26
C LEU A 636 -28.80 -15.06 49.40
N ILE A 637 -28.87 -16.39 49.38
CA ILE A 637 -30.11 -17.16 49.56
C ILE A 637 -30.71 -16.88 50.94
N GLU A 638 -29.90 -16.85 52.00
CA GLU A 638 -30.38 -16.58 53.35
C GLU A 638 -30.86 -15.13 53.50
N LYS A 639 -30.12 -14.14 52.99
CA LYS A 639 -30.58 -12.74 52.92
C LYS A 639 -31.92 -12.63 52.17
N PHE A 640 -32.02 -13.30 51.04
CA PHE A 640 -33.23 -13.33 50.21
C PHE A 640 -34.43 -13.98 50.92
N LYS A 641 -34.23 -15.11 51.59
CA LYS A 641 -35.28 -15.78 52.39
C LYS A 641 -35.74 -14.89 53.55
N ALA A 642 -34.80 -14.27 54.25
CA ALA A 642 -35.11 -13.36 55.35
C ALA A 642 -35.92 -12.14 54.87
N ALA A 643 -35.53 -11.55 53.73
CA ALA A 643 -36.31 -10.49 53.10
C ALA A 643 -37.71 -10.97 52.75
N LYS A 644 -37.84 -12.10 52.04
CA LYS A 644 -39.14 -12.68 51.68
C LYS A 644 -40.03 -12.95 52.90
N LEU A 645 -39.47 -13.45 54.00
CA LEU A 645 -40.19 -13.72 55.25
C LEU A 645 -40.62 -12.45 55.98
N ALA A 646 -39.81 -11.39 55.97
CA ALA A 646 -40.19 -10.09 56.54
C ALA A 646 -41.35 -9.40 55.79
N MET A 647 -41.83 -9.99 54.70
CA MET A 647 -42.79 -9.43 53.75
C MET A 647 -44.06 -10.30 53.59
N ILE A 648 -44.14 -11.39 54.35
CA ILE A 648 -45.33 -12.21 54.60
C ILE A 648 -45.78 -11.90 56.03
#